data_AF-A0A1J4KU56-F1
#
_entry.id   AF-A0A1J4KU56-F1
#
_cell.length_a   1.000
_cell.length_b   1.000
_cell.length_c   1.000
_cell.angle_alpha   90.00
_cell.angle_beta   90.00
_cell.angle_gamma   90.00
#
_symmetry.space_group_name_H-M   'P 1'
#
loop_
_entity.id
_entity.type
_entity.pdbx_description
1 polymer ?
#
loop_
_entity_poly.entity_id
_entity_poly.type
_entity_poly.pdbx_seq_one_letter_code
_entity_poly.pdbx_strand_id
1 'polypeptide(L)'
;MHSIFDFGGLSIDFINRFREIQYELHCEGAMNDIEAKCRKFQFESLQSLYVKALAEQKIHYMCFYSIFRFVFRDDMKLPKIAFNKETEIPNFNKKLPTLNDLIKFAKNINDSHIIDLFTFSTIPAYFSYFWTTFHNNDCISFFKNLQDADLFDIYARVLFVNPYFLNFIEKTFQPSFSQFLRLNISDLETQKVSHEIEQNIINNWQKNIDLIPNFIIEILKISKNPIRTLSKALFEIVLQDIDEYTSLMQLYGFVHFSHHPHDEFLLFLRTFLSMNGKNCILHHLFDILINKPPNKTTNKDTNNDKNENKYENEKDVSLNKYIIQHFGDAEKEDVPSLFQPMLCSNLDLNLFHVILGKTQTLVPSSHFEMINCLKENEKAQKSVHNDTEMTMQYNSLQVNAALRHILQDCDQLPKFKTVPDDLRLEDFFNEYLVFRGRPESIQRRIMLSKIILECTNSNSSLVLQHLNNTVLDRQKEIRAFSAFTLIREKILAISSIHLKVLTQTNKSYDSIILLNKYKLTIKPNVQQYYKNPTLFVNDFNEESKHLSKLTKYYKEILFSRLTQDFDMDSFVAFRGKIDEFDALITQKMPSALQKHIKENFYSEKSEKVFDKKRWLLEQLNILKNNISIKDLVNDTFLEKGLKRKAELCSQFISIVHNFLMKRFPPSKGEVGGDEYIPFEIALIYSLNPPKLVSNYIYINEFCCDPSLGLFDDVTELFSILRMIIHTNLPNVKIEQYTTINV
;
A
#
# COMPACT_ATOMS: atom_id res chain seq x y z
N MET A 1 -10.39 -82.34 5.22
CA MET A 1 -10.60 -81.12 6.02
C MET A 1 -11.06 -80.02 5.06
N HIS A 2 -12.38 -79.85 4.92
CA HIS A 2 -12.95 -78.68 4.23
C HIS A 2 -12.80 -77.49 5.17
N SER A 3 -11.93 -76.52 4.84
CA SER A 3 -11.98 -75.21 5.47
C SER A 3 -13.23 -74.51 4.94
N ILE A 4 -14.26 -74.45 5.78
CA ILE A 4 -15.38 -73.53 5.62
C ILE A 4 -14.78 -72.13 5.82
N PHE A 5 -14.32 -71.52 4.73
CA PHE A 5 -14.28 -70.07 4.67
C PHE A 5 -15.73 -69.65 4.52
N ASP A 6 -16.32 -69.18 5.61
CA ASP A 6 -17.59 -68.47 5.59
C ASP A 6 -17.34 -67.18 4.78
N PHE A 7 -17.58 -67.25 3.47
CA PHE A 7 -17.65 -66.08 2.60
C PHE A 7 -18.96 -65.38 2.95
N GLY A 8 -18.99 -64.74 4.12
CA GLY A 8 -20.17 -64.10 4.67
C GLY A 8 -20.86 -63.26 3.60
N GLY A 9 -22.15 -63.52 3.40
CA GLY A 9 -23.00 -62.76 2.47
C GLY A 9 -22.87 -61.26 2.72
N LEU A 10 -23.05 -60.46 1.68
CA LEU A 10 -22.98 -59.00 1.81
C LEU A 10 -24.04 -58.53 2.81
N SER A 11 -23.63 -57.78 3.83
CA SER A 11 -24.59 -57.19 4.77
C SER A 11 -25.29 -56.00 4.12
N ILE A 12 -26.48 -55.68 4.62
CA ILE A 12 -27.18 -54.45 4.20
C ILE A 12 -26.35 -53.20 4.53
N ASP A 13 -25.57 -53.24 5.60
CA ASP A 13 -24.67 -52.17 6.02
C ASP A 13 -23.53 -51.95 5.02
N PHE A 14 -23.00 -53.02 4.43
CA PHE A 14 -21.99 -52.93 3.37
C PHE A 14 -22.52 -52.12 2.18
N ILE A 15 -23.72 -52.47 1.70
CA ILE A 15 -24.32 -51.80 0.53
C ILE A 15 -24.72 -50.36 0.88
N ASN A 16 -25.28 -50.12 2.07
CA ASN A 16 -25.62 -48.78 2.52
C ASN A 16 -24.38 -47.89 2.61
N ARG A 17 -23.24 -48.42 3.06
CA ARG A 17 -21.99 -47.65 3.10
C ARG A 17 -21.48 -47.27 1.71
N PHE A 18 -21.56 -48.19 0.75
CA PHE A 18 -21.28 -47.91 -0.66
C PHE A 18 -22.18 -46.80 -1.22
N ARG A 19 -23.47 -46.80 -0.84
CA ARG A 19 -24.45 -45.78 -1.25
C ARG A 19 -24.18 -44.41 -0.63
N GLU A 20 -23.84 -44.38 0.65
CA GLU A 20 -23.44 -43.15 1.34
C GLU A 20 -22.22 -42.53 0.67
N ILE A 21 -21.17 -43.33 0.45
CA ILE A 21 -19.93 -42.84 -0.15
C ILE A 21 -20.13 -42.46 -1.62
N GLN A 22 -20.92 -43.20 -2.39
CA GLN A 22 -21.28 -42.79 -3.75
C GLN A 22 -22.02 -41.45 -3.76
N TYR A 23 -22.97 -41.25 -2.85
CA TYR A 23 -23.68 -39.98 -2.71
C TYR A 23 -22.71 -38.84 -2.35
N GLU A 24 -21.83 -39.06 -1.38
CA GLU A 24 -20.77 -38.11 -1.01
C GLU A 24 -19.89 -37.76 -2.20
N LEU A 25 -19.43 -38.75 -2.98
CA LEU A 25 -18.59 -38.55 -4.17
C LEU A 25 -19.33 -37.82 -5.31
N HIS A 26 -20.62 -38.04 -5.48
CA HIS A 26 -21.44 -37.29 -6.46
C HIS A 26 -21.67 -35.83 -6.02
N CYS A 27 -22.00 -35.61 -4.75
CA CYS A 27 -22.08 -34.26 -4.18
C CYS A 27 -20.73 -33.53 -4.28
N GLU A 28 -19.63 -34.25 -4.07
CA GLU A 28 -18.27 -33.74 -4.22
C GLU A 28 -17.97 -33.34 -5.67
N GLY A 29 -18.34 -34.16 -6.67
CA GLY A 29 -18.19 -33.79 -8.08
C GLY A 29 -18.90 -32.47 -8.43
N ALA A 30 -20.14 -32.29 -7.96
CA ALA A 30 -20.87 -31.04 -8.14
C ALA A 30 -20.25 -29.86 -7.38
N MET A 31 -19.74 -30.08 -6.16
CA MET A 31 -19.05 -29.05 -5.38
C MET A 31 -17.71 -28.65 -6.02
N ASN A 32 -16.93 -29.60 -6.52
CA ASN A 32 -15.67 -29.33 -7.23
C ASN A 32 -15.89 -28.42 -8.44
N ASP A 33 -16.98 -28.61 -9.19
CA ASP A 33 -17.33 -27.72 -10.31
C ASP A 33 -17.64 -26.29 -9.86
N ILE A 34 -18.36 -26.15 -8.74
CA ILE A 34 -18.68 -24.85 -8.13
C ILE A 34 -17.40 -24.20 -7.59
N GLU A 35 -16.61 -24.93 -6.82
CA GLU A 35 -15.36 -24.47 -6.21
C GLU A 35 -14.35 -24.08 -7.29
N ALA A 36 -14.20 -24.86 -8.37
CA ALA A 36 -13.34 -24.51 -9.49
C ALA A 36 -13.78 -23.22 -10.20
N LYS A 37 -15.09 -23.03 -10.40
CA LYS A 37 -15.64 -21.76 -10.93
C LYS A 37 -15.39 -20.59 -9.99
N CYS A 38 -15.64 -20.77 -8.69
CA CYS A 38 -15.37 -19.77 -7.66
C CYS A 38 -13.88 -19.40 -7.60
N ARG A 39 -12.99 -20.39 -7.65
CA ARG A 39 -11.53 -20.18 -7.69
C ARG A 39 -11.12 -19.39 -8.91
N LYS A 40 -11.64 -19.73 -10.10
CA LYS A 40 -11.40 -18.96 -11.33
C LYS A 40 -11.82 -17.50 -11.17
N PHE A 41 -13.04 -17.26 -10.67
CA PHE A 41 -13.54 -15.90 -10.44
C PHE A 41 -12.71 -15.12 -9.42
N GLN A 42 -12.32 -15.75 -8.30
CA GLN A 42 -11.46 -15.11 -7.30
C GLN A 42 -10.06 -14.79 -7.86
N PHE A 43 -9.50 -15.69 -8.66
CA PHE A 43 -8.23 -15.46 -9.33
C PHE A 43 -8.32 -14.31 -10.34
N GLU A 44 -9.38 -14.23 -11.15
CA GLU A 44 -9.61 -13.12 -12.07
C GLU A 44 -9.77 -11.78 -11.33
N SER A 45 -10.50 -11.77 -10.22
CA SER A 45 -10.61 -10.60 -9.33
C SER A 45 -9.25 -10.18 -8.77
N LEU A 46 -8.44 -11.15 -8.32
CA LEU A 46 -7.10 -10.93 -7.80
C LEU A 46 -6.15 -10.38 -8.88
N GLN A 47 -6.20 -10.95 -10.09
CA GLN A 47 -5.41 -10.52 -11.24
C GLN A 47 -5.74 -9.08 -11.63
N SER A 48 -7.04 -8.75 -11.72
CA SER A 48 -7.50 -7.39 -12.00
C SER A 48 -6.97 -6.39 -10.96
N LEU A 49 -7.05 -6.75 -9.67
CA LEU A 49 -6.53 -5.92 -8.58
C LEU A 49 -5.02 -5.70 -8.68
N TYR A 50 -4.25 -6.77 -8.91
CA TYR A 50 -2.79 -6.71 -9.04
C TYR A 50 -2.36 -5.85 -10.24
N VAL A 51 -2.97 -6.09 -11.40
CA VAL A 51 -2.72 -5.35 -12.64
C VAL A 51 -3.02 -3.86 -12.47
N LYS A 52 -4.16 -3.52 -11.83
CA LYS A 52 -4.51 -2.12 -11.53
C LYS A 52 -3.42 -1.46 -10.69
N ALA A 53 -2.93 -2.15 -9.66
CA ALA A 53 -1.92 -1.59 -8.78
C ALA A 53 -0.57 -1.38 -9.50
N LEU A 54 -0.14 -2.31 -10.36
CA LEU A 54 1.05 -2.12 -11.20
C LEU A 54 0.86 -1.01 -12.25
N ALA A 55 -0.33 -0.87 -12.81
CA ALA A 55 -0.66 0.23 -13.72
C ALA A 55 -0.51 1.59 -13.05
N GLU A 56 -0.97 1.73 -11.80
CA GLU A 56 -0.76 2.95 -11.01
C GLU A 56 0.73 3.25 -10.79
N GLN A 57 1.57 2.21 -10.61
CA GLN A 57 3.03 2.39 -10.58
C GLN A 57 3.60 2.87 -11.91
N LYS A 58 3.11 2.32 -13.02
CA LYS A 58 3.57 2.78 -14.33
C LYS A 58 3.30 4.27 -14.52
N ILE A 59 2.11 4.74 -14.13
CA ILE A 59 1.79 6.18 -14.17
C ILE A 59 2.79 6.98 -13.33
N HIS A 60 3.05 6.54 -12.11
CA HIS A 60 4.01 7.17 -11.20
C HIS A 60 5.37 7.42 -11.84
N TYR A 61 6.00 6.37 -12.38
CA TYR A 61 7.32 6.57 -13.00
C TYR A 61 7.23 7.38 -14.32
N MET A 62 6.12 7.29 -15.06
CA MET A 62 5.90 8.12 -16.26
C MET A 62 5.73 9.61 -15.92
N CYS A 63 5.24 9.96 -14.73
CA CYS A 63 5.25 11.35 -14.24
C CYS A 63 6.69 11.87 -14.09
N PHE A 64 7.58 11.07 -13.50
CA PHE A 64 9.00 11.42 -13.41
C PHE A 64 9.65 11.56 -14.78
N TYR A 65 9.44 10.60 -15.69
CA TYR A 65 9.93 10.73 -17.08
C TYR A 65 9.49 12.05 -17.73
N SER A 66 8.21 12.41 -17.57
CA SER A 66 7.64 13.61 -18.17
C SER A 66 8.21 14.90 -17.57
N ILE A 67 8.40 14.95 -16.24
CA ILE A 67 9.03 16.09 -15.56
C ILE A 67 10.49 16.23 -15.97
N PHE A 68 11.25 15.13 -16.02
CA PHE A 68 12.65 15.19 -16.47
C PHE A 68 12.77 15.66 -17.92
N ARG A 69 11.84 15.28 -18.81
CA ARG A 69 11.77 15.86 -20.15
C ARG A 69 11.44 17.35 -20.14
N PHE A 70 10.55 17.77 -19.26
CA PHE A 70 10.14 19.17 -19.15
C PHE A 70 11.26 20.04 -18.60
N VAL A 71 11.70 19.78 -17.36
CA VAL A 71 12.65 20.60 -16.59
C VAL A 71 14.01 20.73 -17.29
N PHE A 72 14.51 19.65 -17.88
CA PHE A 72 15.87 19.65 -18.42
C PHE A 72 15.94 20.01 -19.91
N ARG A 73 14.81 20.15 -20.61
CA ARG A 73 14.81 20.13 -22.09
C ARG A 73 13.70 20.91 -22.79
N ASP A 74 12.84 21.61 -22.07
CA ASP A 74 11.80 22.49 -22.62
C ASP A 74 10.80 21.81 -23.59
N ASP A 75 10.55 20.50 -23.45
CA ASP A 75 9.62 19.76 -24.31
C ASP A 75 8.32 19.36 -23.60
N MET A 76 7.27 20.17 -23.81
CA MET A 76 5.94 20.07 -23.21
C MET A 76 5.00 19.02 -23.86
N LYS A 77 5.48 18.15 -24.75
CA LYS A 77 4.59 17.11 -25.33
C LYS A 77 4.33 15.98 -24.32
N LEU A 78 3.27 16.18 -23.55
CA LEU A 78 2.68 15.23 -22.61
C LEU A 78 2.09 14.03 -23.36
N PRO A 79 2.48 12.79 -23.00
CA PRO A 79 1.67 11.64 -23.37
C PRO A 79 0.32 11.78 -22.67
N LYS A 80 -0.79 11.82 -23.41
CA LYS A 80 -2.11 11.60 -22.81
C LYS A 80 -2.16 10.13 -22.38
N ILE A 81 -1.95 9.89 -21.08
CA ILE A 81 -2.07 8.56 -20.48
C ILE A 81 -3.57 8.32 -20.24
N ALA A 82 -4.27 7.83 -21.26
CA ALA A 82 -5.64 7.38 -21.13
C ALA A 82 -5.63 5.91 -20.70
N PHE A 83 -6.06 5.63 -19.48
CA PHE A 83 -6.39 4.27 -19.07
C PHE A 83 -7.82 3.97 -19.51
N ASN A 84 -7.97 3.11 -20.52
CA ASN A 84 -9.26 2.47 -20.74
C ASN A 84 -9.52 1.53 -19.56
N LYS A 85 -10.41 1.94 -18.66
CA LYS A 85 -10.80 1.16 -17.47
C LYS A 85 -11.54 -0.15 -17.80
N GLU A 86 -11.89 -0.36 -19.07
CA GLU A 86 -12.82 -1.41 -19.52
C GLU A 86 -12.23 -2.37 -20.55
N THR A 87 -11.00 -2.17 -21.02
CA THR A 87 -10.38 -3.08 -21.99
C THR A 87 -9.53 -4.12 -21.28
N GLU A 88 -9.81 -5.40 -21.53
CA GLU A 88 -8.91 -6.49 -21.17
C GLU A 88 -7.48 -6.16 -21.64
N ILE A 89 -6.50 -6.27 -20.73
CA ILE A 89 -5.11 -6.03 -21.09
C ILE A 89 -4.68 -7.14 -22.07
N PRO A 90 -4.23 -6.79 -23.28
CA PRO A 90 -3.90 -7.79 -24.26
C PRO A 90 -2.66 -8.57 -23.81
N ASN A 91 -2.70 -9.89 -24.03
CA ASN A 91 -1.55 -10.77 -23.83
C ASN A 91 -0.70 -10.79 -25.09
N PHE A 92 0.59 -10.50 -24.97
CA PHE A 92 1.54 -10.55 -26.06
C PHE A 92 2.72 -11.45 -25.72
N ASN A 93 2.92 -12.50 -26.53
CA ASN A 93 4.11 -13.33 -26.49
C ASN A 93 5.18 -12.68 -27.38
N LYS A 94 6.28 -12.21 -26.78
CA LYS A 94 7.39 -11.59 -27.53
C LYS A 94 8.74 -12.03 -26.99
N LYS A 95 9.74 -12.02 -27.85
CA LYS A 95 11.15 -12.05 -27.41
C LYS A 95 11.42 -10.80 -26.59
N LEU A 96 11.66 -10.98 -25.29
CA LEU A 96 12.07 -9.91 -24.38
C LEU A 96 13.61 -9.82 -24.33
N PRO A 97 14.19 -8.63 -24.09
CA PRO A 97 15.63 -8.50 -23.89
C PRO A 97 16.12 -9.30 -22.68
N THR A 98 17.31 -9.88 -22.81
CA THR A 98 18.02 -10.45 -21.66
C THR A 98 18.62 -9.33 -20.81
N LEU A 99 19.02 -9.65 -19.57
CA LEU A 99 19.73 -8.72 -18.71
C LEU A 99 21.00 -8.16 -19.37
N ASN A 100 21.73 -9.00 -20.12
CA ASN A 100 22.92 -8.59 -20.86
C ASN A 100 22.59 -7.61 -21.99
N ASP A 101 21.45 -7.79 -22.67
CA ASP A 101 20.99 -6.85 -23.71
C ASP A 101 20.71 -5.47 -23.09
N LEU A 102 20.07 -5.44 -21.92
CA LEU A 102 19.82 -4.20 -21.17
C LEU A 102 21.12 -3.51 -20.75
N ILE A 103 22.07 -4.26 -20.20
CA ILE A 103 23.39 -3.72 -19.79
C ILE A 103 24.14 -3.17 -21.00
N LYS A 104 24.15 -3.91 -22.12
CA LYS A 104 24.80 -3.46 -23.35
C LYS A 104 24.13 -2.20 -23.88
N PHE A 105 22.81 -2.13 -23.86
CA PHE A 105 22.08 -0.95 -24.27
C PHE A 105 22.42 0.26 -23.40
N ALA A 106 22.34 0.11 -22.08
CA ALA A 106 22.66 1.14 -21.09
C ALA A 106 24.07 1.74 -21.26
N LYS A 107 25.05 0.91 -21.66
CA LYS A 107 26.45 1.35 -21.87
C LYS A 107 26.67 2.11 -23.18
N ASN A 108 25.81 1.91 -24.18
CA ASN A 108 26.04 2.42 -25.54
C ASN A 108 25.09 3.56 -25.93
N ILE A 109 24.01 3.77 -25.16
CA ILE A 109 23.05 4.83 -25.45
C ILE A 109 23.58 6.17 -24.93
N ASN A 110 23.60 7.16 -25.82
CA ASN A 110 23.99 8.54 -25.50
C ASN A 110 22.81 9.52 -25.62
N ASP A 111 21.72 9.10 -26.26
CA ASP A 111 20.51 9.91 -26.37
C ASP A 111 19.86 10.02 -24.99
N SER A 112 19.88 11.24 -24.46
CA SER A 112 19.40 11.49 -23.12
C SER A 112 17.89 11.23 -22.99
N HIS A 113 17.08 11.37 -24.05
CA HIS A 113 15.62 11.11 -23.97
C HIS A 113 15.37 9.63 -23.82
N ILE A 114 16.13 8.85 -24.57
CA ILE A 114 16.08 7.40 -24.49
C ILE A 114 16.64 6.92 -23.15
N ILE A 115 17.65 7.59 -22.59
CA ILE A 115 18.15 7.32 -21.23
C ILE A 115 17.06 7.55 -20.18
N ASP A 116 16.38 8.69 -20.19
CA ASP A 116 15.34 8.99 -19.20
C ASP A 116 14.11 8.07 -19.38
N LEU A 117 13.73 7.76 -20.63
CA LEU A 117 12.68 6.78 -20.92
C LEU A 117 13.11 5.40 -20.39
N PHE A 118 14.32 4.96 -20.68
CA PHE A 118 14.82 3.69 -20.19
C PHE A 118 14.82 3.65 -18.65
N THR A 119 15.28 4.72 -18.01
CA THR A 119 15.39 4.86 -16.55
C THR A 119 14.04 4.84 -15.85
N PHE A 120 13.08 5.63 -16.31
CA PHE A 120 11.79 5.81 -15.63
C PHE A 120 10.64 5.02 -16.25
N SER A 121 10.79 4.40 -17.42
CA SER A 121 9.73 3.59 -18.04
C SER A 121 10.08 2.12 -17.98
N THR A 122 11.24 1.76 -18.54
CA THR A 122 11.55 0.39 -18.92
C THR A 122 12.28 -0.38 -17.82
N ILE A 123 13.22 0.23 -17.10
CA ILE A 123 13.86 -0.42 -15.93
C ILE A 123 12.80 -0.81 -14.87
N PRO A 124 11.87 0.07 -14.45
CA PRO A 124 10.81 -0.33 -13.53
C PRO A 124 9.98 -1.49 -14.08
N ALA A 125 9.52 -1.42 -15.34
CA ALA A 125 8.71 -2.48 -15.94
C ALA A 125 9.45 -3.83 -15.96
N TYR A 126 10.74 -3.83 -16.32
CA TYR A 126 11.58 -5.03 -16.38
C TYR A 126 11.77 -5.70 -15.03
N PHE A 127 11.84 -4.91 -13.96
CA PHE A 127 11.97 -5.38 -12.58
C PHE A 127 10.63 -5.35 -11.81
N SER A 128 9.50 -5.52 -12.51
CA SER A 128 8.15 -5.62 -11.93
C SER A 128 7.79 -4.46 -10.98
N TYR A 129 8.20 -3.25 -11.33
CA TYR A 129 8.06 -2.01 -10.57
C TYR A 129 8.59 -2.11 -9.13
N PHE A 130 9.51 -3.04 -8.88
CA PHE A 130 10.07 -3.37 -7.58
C PHE A 130 9.01 -3.78 -6.54
N TRP A 131 7.91 -4.37 -6.98
CA TRP A 131 6.87 -4.92 -6.08
C TRP A 131 7.24 -6.27 -5.49
N THR A 132 8.12 -6.98 -6.16
CA THR A 132 8.51 -8.34 -5.84
C THR A 132 10.00 -8.40 -5.53
N THR A 133 10.40 -9.40 -4.77
CA THR A 133 11.83 -9.68 -4.51
C THR A 133 12.48 -10.52 -5.60
N PHE A 134 11.69 -11.05 -6.54
CA PHE A 134 12.09 -12.06 -7.53
C PHE A 134 13.24 -11.60 -8.43
N HIS A 135 13.27 -10.30 -8.72
CA HIS A 135 14.24 -9.72 -9.64
C HIS A 135 15.29 -8.85 -8.92
N ASN A 136 15.36 -8.89 -7.58
CA ASN A 136 16.33 -8.10 -6.83
C ASN A 136 17.77 -8.44 -7.23
N ASN A 137 18.09 -9.74 -7.37
CA ASN A 137 19.42 -10.18 -7.78
C ASN A 137 19.77 -9.76 -9.22
N ASP A 138 18.78 -9.80 -10.13
CA ASP A 138 18.97 -9.33 -11.51
C ASP A 138 19.19 -7.81 -11.55
N CYS A 139 18.44 -7.05 -10.73
CA CYS A 139 18.60 -5.61 -10.59
C CYS A 139 19.97 -5.23 -10.00
N ILE A 140 20.40 -5.90 -8.92
CA ILE A 140 21.75 -5.74 -8.35
C ILE A 140 22.81 -6.08 -9.40
N SER A 141 22.61 -7.15 -10.17
CA SER A 141 23.52 -7.56 -11.25
C SER A 141 23.56 -6.53 -12.38
N PHE A 142 22.43 -5.93 -12.76
CA PHE A 142 22.39 -4.83 -13.73
C PHE A 142 23.31 -3.69 -13.28
N PHE A 143 23.13 -3.18 -12.07
CA PHE A 143 23.92 -2.08 -11.53
C PHE A 143 25.41 -2.45 -11.34
N LYS A 144 25.71 -3.65 -10.86
CA LYS A 144 27.09 -4.14 -10.69
C LYS A 144 27.87 -4.13 -12.00
N ASN A 145 27.19 -4.34 -13.12
CA ASN A 145 27.80 -4.36 -14.44
C ASN A 145 27.93 -2.98 -15.10
N LEU A 146 27.33 -1.92 -14.53
CA LEU A 146 27.56 -0.53 -14.91
C LEU A 146 28.90 -0.08 -14.29
N GLN A 147 30.00 -0.36 -14.99
CA GLN A 147 31.35 -0.05 -14.50
C GLN A 147 31.64 1.46 -14.46
N ASP A 148 30.94 2.25 -15.27
CA ASP A 148 31.09 3.71 -15.35
C ASP A 148 30.27 4.38 -14.24
N ALA A 149 30.90 5.29 -13.51
CA ALA A 149 30.29 5.91 -12.34
C ALA A 149 29.23 6.96 -12.71
N ASP A 150 29.33 7.63 -13.85
CA ASP A 150 28.32 8.57 -14.34
C ASP A 150 27.08 7.81 -14.83
N LEU A 151 27.27 6.72 -15.58
CA LEU A 151 26.17 5.85 -16.00
C LEU A 151 25.46 5.20 -14.81
N PHE A 152 26.22 4.75 -13.80
CA PHE A 152 25.65 4.20 -12.58
C PHE A 152 24.70 5.21 -11.92
N ASP A 153 25.17 6.45 -11.69
CA ASP A 153 24.38 7.50 -11.06
C ASP A 153 23.15 7.87 -11.90
N ILE A 154 23.31 7.95 -13.23
CA ILE A 154 22.22 8.19 -14.17
C ILE A 154 21.09 7.18 -13.99
N TYR A 155 21.40 5.88 -13.95
CA TYR A 155 20.36 4.86 -13.81
C TYR A 155 19.89 4.68 -12.37
N ALA A 156 20.70 5.02 -11.37
CA ALA A 156 20.33 4.95 -9.95
C ALA A 156 19.18 5.89 -9.58
N ARG A 157 18.93 6.94 -10.38
CA ARG A 157 17.77 7.85 -10.25
C ARG A 157 16.43 7.10 -10.09
N VAL A 158 16.28 5.96 -10.77
CA VAL A 158 15.05 5.14 -10.70
C VAL A 158 14.78 4.59 -9.29
N LEU A 159 15.84 4.33 -8.52
CA LEU A 159 15.74 3.77 -7.17
C LEU A 159 15.14 4.80 -6.21
N PHE A 160 15.52 6.05 -6.38
CA PHE A 160 15.11 7.14 -5.48
C PHE A 160 13.72 7.70 -5.77
N VAL A 161 13.12 7.34 -6.91
CA VAL A 161 11.72 7.61 -7.21
C VAL A 161 10.82 6.42 -6.89
N ASN A 162 11.36 5.35 -6.32
CA ASN A 162 10.57 4.23 -5.83
C ASN A 162 9.60 4.69 -4.73
N PRO A 163 8.32 4.27 -4.73
CA PRO A 163 7.35 4.76 -3.75
C PRO A 163 7.75 4.52 -2.30
N TYR A 164 8.39 3.39 -1.97
CA TYR A 164 8.88 3.13 -0.62
C TYR A 164 9.99 4.11 -0.23
N PHE A 165 10.91 4.40 -1.17
CA PHE A 165 11.96 5.38 -0.94
C PHE A 165 11.39 6.79 -0.78
N LEU A 166 10.41 7.18 -1.60
CA LEU A 166 9.74 8.48 -1.46
C LEU A 166 8.95 8.58 -0.15
N ASN A 167 8.32 7.50 0.32
CA ASN A 167 7.70 7.46 1.65
C ASN A 167 8.76 7.63 2.76
N PHE A 168 9.93 6.99 2.62
CA PHE A 168 11.06 7.22 3.53
C PHE A 168 11.49 8.69 3.54
N ILE A 169 11.63 9.31 2.36
CA ILE A 169 11.97 10.73 2.23
C ILE A 169 10.93 11.61 2.91
N GLU A 170 9.63 11.39 2.65
CA GLU A 170 8.54 12.15 3.24
C GLU A 170 8.62 12.14 4.78
N LYS A 171 8.82 10.95 5.37
CA LYS A 171 8.90 10.77 6.82
C LYS A 171 10.19 11.30 7.45
N THR A 172 11.26 11.38 6.66
CA THR A 172 12.57 11.79 7.15
C THR A 172 12.78 13.30 7.06
N PHE A 173 12.41 13.89 5.92
CA PHE A 173 12.79 15.26 5.58
C PHE A 173 11.67 16.28 5.79
N GLN A 174 10.40 15.95 5.51
CA GLN A 174 9.33 16.95 5.65
C GLN A 174 9.17 17.51 7.06
N PRO A 175 9.22 16.70 8.15
CA PRO A 175 9.13 17.24 9.50
C PRO A 175 10.25 18.24 9.79
N SER A 176 11.48 17.88 9.40
CA SER A 176 12.65 18.74 9.57
C SER A 176 12.49 20.03 8.75
N PHE A 177 12.25 19.94 7.44
CA PHE A 177 12.23 21.14 6.59
C PHE A 177 11.05 22.06 6.84
N SER A 178 9.88 21.55 7.19
CA SER A 178 8.71 22.41 7.40
C SER A 178 8.88 23.40 8.54
N GLN A 179 9.72 23.08 9.54
CA GLN A 179 10.09 24.00 10.61
C GLN A 179 10.95 25.17 10.12
N PHE A 180 11.84 24.93 9.15
CA PHE A 180 12.89 25.87 8.74
C PHE A 180 12.65 26.54 7.38
N LEU A 181 11.70 26.04 6.59
CA LEU A 181 11.37 26.51 5.24
C LEU A 181 11.01 28.01 5.15
N ARG A 182 10.70 28.64 6.29
CA ARG A 182 10.25 30.04 6.39
C ARG A 182 11.17 30.91 7.25
N LEU A 183 12.33 30.41 7.61
CA LEU A 183 13.37 31.24 8.23
C LEU A 183 14.10 32.04 7.16
N ASN A 184 14.60 33.22 7.53
CA ASN A 184 15.49 34.00 6.67
C ASN A 184 16.89 33.36 6.62
N ILE A 185 17.70 33.62 5.58
CA ILE A 185 19.11 33.18 5.49
C ILE A 185 19.86 33.43 6.80
N SER A 186 19.77 34.65 7.32
CA SER A 186 20.57 35.08 8.46
C SER A 186 20.33 34.19 9.68
N ASP A 187 19.12 33.65 9.81
CA ASP A 187 18.75 32.74 10.88
C ASP A 187 19.24 31.31 10.58
N LEU A 188 19.15 30.87 9.32
CA LEU A 188 19.62 29.55 8.85
C LEU A 188 21.13 29.38 9.00
N GLU A 189 21.92 30.42 8.70
CA GLU A 189 23.37 30.40 8.81
C GLU A 189 23.90 30.47 10.25
N THR A 190 23.03 30.71 11.23
CA THR A 190 23.45 30.61 12.63
C THR A 190 23.89 29.18 12.93
N GLN A 191 25.06 29.05 13.56
CA GLN A 191 25.64 27.73 13.88
C GLN A 191 24.66 26.84 14.67
N LYS A 192 23.82 27.45 15.51
CA LYS A 192 22.78 26.76 16.28
C LYS A 192 21.71 26.14 15.38
N VAL A 193 21.10 26.93 14.49
CA VAL A 193 20.02 26.46 13.60
C VAL A 193 20.55 25.45 12.59
N SER A 194 21.73 25.71 12.01
CA SER A 194 22.39 24.76 11.12
C SER A 194 22.62 23.40 11.78
N HIS A 195 23.14 23.39 13.01
CA HIS A 195 23.36 22.15 13.76
C HIS A 195 22.03 21.45 14.11
N GLU A 196 20.99 22.21 14.45
CA GLU A 196 19.65 21.66 14.73
C GLU A 196 19.05 20.97 13.49
N ILE A 197 19.15 21.59 12.32
CA ILE A 197 18.70 21.00 11.04
C ILE A 197 19.43 19.70 10.76
N GLU A 198 20.77 19.71 10.87
CA GLU A 198 21.61 18.53 10.66
C GLU A 198 21.22 17.38 11.60
N GLN A 199 21.13 17.64 12.91
CA GLN A 199 20.78 16.61 13.89
C GLN A 199 19.36 16.09 13.68
N ASN A 200 18.41 16.95 13.30
CA ASN A 200 17.05 16.53 13.00
C ASN A 200 17.00 15.59 11.79
N ILE A 201 17.74 15.90 10.72
CA ILE A 201 17.84 15.03 9.54
C ILE A 201 18.46 13.68 9.92
N ILE A 202 19.59 13.68 10.64
CA ILE A 202 20.29 12.46 11.07
C ILE A 202 19.39 11.57 11.92
N ASN A 203 18.75 12.15 12.94
CA ASN A 203 17.87 11.42 13.86
C ASN A 203 16.66 10.82 13.12
N ASN A 204 16.03 11.59 12.23
CA ASN A 204 14.90 11.10 11.44
C ASN A 204 15.32 10.05 10.42
N TRP A 205 16.51 10.18 9.83
CA TRP A 205 17.06 9.19 8.91
C TRP A 205 17.29 7.86 9.63
N GLN A 206 17.90 7.89 10.82
CA GLN A 206 18.07 6.70 11.68
C GLN A 206 16.73 6.08 12.07
N LYS A 207 15.76 6.90 12.49
CA LYS A 207 14.42 6.45 12.91
C LYS A 207 13.65 5.75 11.80
N ASN A 208 13.82 6.17 10.55
CA ASN A 208 12.99 5.74 9.42
C ASN A 208 13.70 4.81 8.43
N ILE A 209 14.96 4.44 8.66
CA ILE A 209 15.78 3.63 7.73
C ILE A 209 15.15 2.28 7.33
N ASP A 210 14.25 1.75 8.14
CA ASP A 210 13.51 0.52 7.86
C ASP A 210 12.52 0.64 6.70
N LEU A 211 12.18 1.86 6.30
CA LEU A 211 11.34 2.16 5.15
C LEU A 211 12.08 2.12 3.81
N ILE A 212 13.43 2.00 3.82
CA ILE A 212 14.22 1.84 2.59
C ILE A 212 14.26 0.36 2.18
N PRO A 213 13.85 0.01 0.95
CA PRO A 213 13.98 -1.35 0.43
C PRO A 213 15.43 -1.85 0.46
N ASN A 214 15.66 -3.06 0.97
CA ASN A 214 17.00 -3.62 1.13
C ASN A 214 17.78 -3.67 -0.19
N PHE A 215 17.12 -3.93 -1.33
CA PHE A 215 17.81 -3.97 -2.63
C PHE A 215 18.41 -2.61 -3.02
N ILE A 216 17.82 -1.49 -2.59
CA ILE A 216 18.38 -0.14 -2.81
C ILE A 216 19.67 0.01 -1.99
N ILE A 217 19.67 -0.45 -0.74
CA ILE A 217 20.87 -0.44 0.12
C ILE A 217 21.97 -1.30 -0.50
N GLU A 218 21.66 -2.49 -0.99
CA GLU A 218 22.62 -3.38 -1.66
C GLU A 218 23.17 -2.76 -2.96
N ILE A 219 22.33 -2.08 -3.75
CA ILE A 219 22.79 -1.35 -4.94
C ILE A 219 23.72 -0.19 -4.54
N LEU A 220 23.40 0.55 -3.48
CA LEU A 220 24.29 1.61 -2.99
C LEU A 220 25.64 1.07 -2.53
N LYS A 221 25.66 -0.09 -1.84
CA LYS A 221 26.91 -0.74 -1.38
C LYS A 221 27.83 -1.15 -2.52
N ILE A 222 27.29 -1.50 -3.70
CA ILE A 222 28.10 -1.87 -4.87
C ILE A 222 28.53 -0.66 -5.71
N SER A 223 28.02 0.54 -5.42
CA SER A 223 28.53 1.76 -6.06
C SER A 223 30.00 1.96 -5.72
N LYS A 224 30.80 2.37 -6.72
CA LYS A 224 32.21 2.72 -6.52
C LYS A 224 32.38 3.90 -5.55
N ASN A 225 31.41 4.80 -5.53
CA ASN A 225 31.37 5.94 -4.62
C ASN A 225 29.91 6.19 -4.21
N PRO A 226 29.42 5.51 -3.15
CA PRO A 226 28.03 5.60 -2.73
C PRO A 226 27.60 7.02 -2.33
N ILE A 227 28.52 7.80 -1.77
CA ILE A 227 28.29 9.22 -1.43
C ILE A 227 28.05 10.05 -2.69
N ARG A 228 28.84 9.80 -3.75
CA ARG A 228 28.60 10.39 -5.08
C ARG A 228 27.25 10.01 -5.62
N THR A 229 26.90 8.72 -5.58
CA THR A 229 25.61 8.26 -6.09
C THR A 229 24.45 8.92 -5.34
N LEU A 230 24.48 8.98 -4.01
CA LEU A 230 23.47 9.71 -3.23
C LEU A 230 23.41 11.20 -3.61
N SER A 231 24.57 11.86 -3.77
CA SER A 231 24.62 13.27 -4.17
C SER A 231 24.05 13.47 -5.59
N LYS A 232 24.59 12.78 -6.59
CA LYS A 232 24.33 13.03 -8.02
C LYS A 232 23.02 12.48 -8.52
N ALA A 233 22.58 11.32 -8.00
CA ALA A 233 21.37 10.65 -8.46
C ALA A 233 20.13 11.02 -7.62
N LEU A 234 20.29 11.73 -6.50
CA LEU A 234 19.19 12.19 -5.67
C LEU A 234 19.31 13.68 -5.31
N PHE A 235 20.23 14.05 -4.41
CA PHE A 235 20.14 15.37 -3.76
C PHE A 235 20.43 16.54 -4.69
N GLU A 236 21.44 16.46 -5.55
CA GLU A 236 21.75 17.51 -6.52
C GLU A 236 20.67 17.67 -7.59
N ILE A 237 19.82 16.67 -7.80
CA ILE A 237 18.66 16.77 -8.68
C ILE A 237 17.53 17.45 -7.92
N VAL A 238 17.20 16.95 -6.73
CA VAL A 238 16.09 17.44 -5.91
C VAL A 238 16.26 18.91 -5.51
N LEU A 239 17.50 19.35 -5.30
CA LEU A 239 17.84 20.72 -4.93
C LEU A 239 17.96 21.67 -6.13
N GLN A 240 17.59 21.23 -7.34
CA GLN A 240 17.44 22.13 -8.48
C GLN A 240 16.10 22.83 -8.41
N ASP A 241 16.14 24.11 -8.75
CA ASP A 241 14.94 24.90 -8.87
C ASP A 241 14.37 24.76 -10.29
N ILE A 242 13.04 24.77 -10.40
CA ILE A 242 12.35 24.70 -11.69
C ILE A 242 11.90 26.11 -12.09
N ASP A 243 11.11 26.74 -11.22
CA ASP A 243 10.62 28.10 -11.36
C ASP A 243 10.19 28.64 -9.99
N GLU A 244 9.80 29.93 -9.92
CA GLU A 244 9.38 30.63 -8.69
C GLU A 244 8.25 29.94 -7.89
N TYR A 245 7.59 28.93 -8.45
CA TYR A 245 6.39 28.32 -7.88
C TYR A 245 6.48 26.80 -7.75
N THR A 246 7.49 26.16 -8.33
CA THR A 246 7.60 24.71 -8.39
C THR A 246 9.01 24.23 -8.12
N SER A 247 9.13 23.17 -7.33
CA SER A 247 10.43 22.60 -6.95
C SER A 247 10.42 21.08 -7.06
N LEU A 248 11.56 20.50 -7.48
CA LEU A 248 11.74 19.06 -7.45
C LEU A 248 11.68 18.50 -6.01
N MET A 249 11.91 19.34 -4.98
CA MET A 249 11.68 18.96 -3.58
C MET A 249 10.23 18.55 -3.30
N GLN A 250 9.25 19.20 -3.93
CA GLN A 250 7.83 18.85 -3.78
C GLN A 250 7.53 17.49 -4.42
N LEU A 251 8.06 17.28 -5.64
CA LEU A 251 7.88 16.05 -6.40
C LEU A 251 8.47 14.83 -5.68
N TYR A 252 9.68 14.96 -5.14
CA TYR A 252 10.35 13.90 -4.39
C TYR A 252 9.85 13.79 -2.94
N GLY A 253 8.92 14.66 -2.52
CA GLY A 253 8.33 14.62 -1.18
C GLY A 253 9.26 15.11 -0.06
N PHE A 254 10.37 15.79 -0.38
CA PHE A 254 11.23 16.44 0.62
C PHE A 254 10.47 17.54 1.36
N VAL A 255 9.58 18.24 0.66
CA VAL A 255 8.66 19.22 1.22
C VAL A 255 7.24 18.86 0.79
N HIS A 256 6.26 19.35 1.55
CA HIS A 256 4.87 19.21 1.18
C HIS A 256 4.59 19.93 -0.15
N PHE A 257 3.68 19.40 -1.00
CA PHE A 257 3.43 20.00 -2.34
C PHE A 257 2.95 21.45 -2.27
N SER A 258 2.42 21.89 -1.13
CA SER A 258 2.00 23.27 -0.92
C SER A 258 3.05 24.20 -0.36
N HIS A 259 4.25 23.69 -0.09
CA HIS A 259 5.37 24.50 0.36
C HIS A 259 6.34 24.68 -0.79
N HIS A 260 6.71 25.93 -1.05
CA HIS A 260 7.75 26.23 -2.02
C HIS A 260 9.02 26.65 -1.26
N PRO A 261 10.14 25.91 -1.44
CA PRO A 261 11.40 26.31 -0.87
C PRO A 261 11.91 27.56 -1.58
N HIS A 262 12.29 28.59 -0.84
CA HIS A 262 12.92 29.77 -1.42
C HIS A 262 14.39 29.46 -1.81
N ASP A 263 14.92 30.19 -2.79
CA ASP A 263 16.27 29.98 -3.35
C ASP A 263 17.37 29.87 -2.30
N GLU A 264 17.24 30.69 -1.27
CA GLU A 264 18.22 30.78 -0.21
C GLU A 264 18.28 29.51 0.65
N PHE A 265 17.11 28.93 0.93
CA PHE A 265 17.01 27.64 1.62
C PHE A 265 17.58 26.51 0.76
N LEU A 266 17.34 26.53 -0.56
CA LEU A 266 17.94 25.57 -1.49
C LEU A 266 19.48 25.68 -1.48
N LEU A 267 20.02 26.90 -1.51
CA LEU A 267 21.46 27.14 -1.45
C LEU A 267 22.05 26.65 -0.13
N PHE A 268 21.37 26.93 0.98
CA PHE A 268 21.73 26.42 2.31
C PHE A 268 21.77 24.88 2.33
N LEU A 269 20.73 24.19 1.84
CA LEU A 269 20.68 22.73 1.82
C LEU A 269 21.79 22.11 0.95
N ARG A 270 22.17 22.76 -0.15
CA ARG A 270 23.30 22.31 -1.00
C ARG A 270 24.62 22.26 -0.22
N THR A 271 24.78 23.02 0.86
CA THR A 271 25.99 22.96 1.70
C THR A 271 26.10 21.68 2.53
N PHE A 272 24.98 20.99 2.80
CA PHE A 272 24.92 19.73 3.56
C PHE A 272 24.72 18.50 2.68
N LEU A 273 23.93 18.64 1.61
CA LEU A 273 23.42 17.53 0.83
C LEU A 273 24.06 17.41 -0.56
N SER A 274 25.10 18.20 -0.86
CA SER A 274 25.95 17.99 -2.03
C SER A 274 27.32 17.46 -1.59
N MET A 275 27.93 16.63 -2.43
CA MET A 275 29.31 16.17 -2.27
C MET A 275 30.31 17.32 -2.13
N ASN A 276 30.07 18.44 -2.83
CA ASN A 276 30.96 19.62 -2.78
C ASN A 276 30.57 20.60 -1.65
N GLY A 277 29.59 20.22 -0.81
CA GLY A 277 29.13 21.03 0.30
C GLY A 277 30.16 21.09 1.43
N LYS A 278 30.33 22.28 2.03
CA LYS A 278 31.30 22.50 3.12
C LYS A 278 31.01 21.65 4.37
N ASN A 279 29.74 21.36 4.63
CA ASN A 279 29.26 20.62 5.79
C ASN A 279 28.55 19.33 5.35
N CYS A 280 29.12 18.62 4.37
CA CYS A 280 28.49 17.46 3.75
C CYS A 280 28.14 16.36 4.77
N ILE A 281 26.85 16.13 5.02
CA ILE A 281 26.37 15.11 5.97
C ILE A 281 26.19 13.74 5.32
N LEU A 282 26.36 13.65 4.00
CA LEU A 282 26.08 12.43 3.23
C LEU A 282 26.91 11.23 3.70
N HIS A 283 28.14 11.46 4.18
CA HIS A 283 28.97 10.43 4.79
C HIS A 283 28.28 9.79 6.00
N HIS A 284 27.77 10.62 6.92
CA HIS A 284 27.06 10.15 8.09
C HIS A 284 25.76 9.42 7.71
N LEU A 285 24.99 9.95 6.77
CA LEU A 285 23.77 9.30 6.29
C LEU A 285 24.06 7.91 5.69
N PHE A 286 25.16 7.78 4.94
CA PHE A 286 25.58 6.50 4.38
C PHE A 286 26.11 5.54 5.45
N ASP A 287 26.85 6.02 6.45
CA ASP A 287 27.30 5.21 7.58
C ASP A 287 26.10 4.63 8.35
N ILE A 288 25.03 5.40 8.49
CA ILE A 288 23.76 4.90 9.07
C ILE A 288 23.14 3.82 8.17
N LEU A 289 23.16 3.99 6.85
CA LEU A 289 22.65 2.99 5.90
C LEU A 289 23.37 1.65 5.99
N ILE A 290 24.71 1.65 6.08
CA ILE A 290 25.50 0.41 6.10
C ILE A 290 25.52 -0.28 7.46
N ASN A 291 25.43 0.49 8.55
CA ASN A 291 25.40 -0.03 9.91
C ASN A 291 24.00 -0.44 10.37
N LYS A 292 23.01 -0.43 9.46
CA LYS A 292 21.67 -0.94 9.73
C LYS A 292 21.78 -2.35 10.33
N PRO A 293 21.32 -2.58 11.57
CA PRO A 293 21.34 -3.92 12.14
C PRO A 293 20.52 -4.83 11.22
N PRO A 294 20.99 -6.03 10.88
CA PRO A 294 20.24 -6.94 10.03
C PRO A 294 18.88 -7.16 10.67
N ASN A 295 17.81 -6.85 9.93
CA ASN A 295 16.44 -7.06 10.38
C ASN A 295 16.35 -8.50 10.91
N LYS A 296 16.16 -8.65 12.23
CA LYS A 296 15.72 -9.93 12.79
C LYS A 296 14.30 -10.15 12.28
N THR A 297 14.15 -10.67 11.07
CA THR A 297 12.94 -11.33 10.63
C THR A 297 12.69 -12.43 11.65
N THR A 298 11.79 -12.18 12.59
CA THR A 298 11.31 -13.17 13.55
C THR A 298 10.48 -14.21 12.81
N ASN A 299 11.15 -15.09 12.07
CA ASN A 299 10.70 -16.45 11.86
C ASN A 299 11.35 -17.28 12.98
N LYS A 300 10.76 -17.21 14.17
CA LYS A 300 10.95 -18.23 15.19
C LYS A 300 9.57 -18.75 15.59
N ASP A 301 9.11 -19.73 14.83
CA ASP A 301 8.34 -20.82 15.40
C ASP A 301 9.19 -21.49 16.48
N THR A 302 8.97 -21.10 17.73
CA THR A 302 9.29 -21.95 18.87
C THR A 302 8.19 -21.79 19.91
N ASN A 303 7.45 -22.88 20.08
CA ASN A 303 6.55 -23.16 21.18
C ASN A 303 7.19 -22.89 22.56
N ASN A 304 6.30 -22.58 23.50
CA ASN A 304 6.46 -22.59 24.96
C ASN A 304 7.34 -21.49 25.57
N ASP A 305 6.68 -20.41 26.01
CA ASP A 305 6.79 -19.99 27.42
C ASP A 305 5.63 -19.06 27.82
N LYS A 306 4.95 -19.42 28.90
CA LYS A 306 3.89 -18.64 29.55
C LYS A 306 4.55 -17.48 30.31
N ASN A 307 4.48 -16.28 29.75
CA ASN A 307 4.68 -15.03 30.50
C ASN A 307 3.71 -13.96 29.95
N GLU A 308 2.65 -13.69 30.72
CA GLU A 308 1.51 -12.85 30.33
C GLU A 308 1.77 -11.34 30.32
N ASN A 309 3.00 -10.86 30.58
CA ASN A 309 3.30 -9.42 30.64
C ASN A 309 4.15 -8.88 29.48
N LYS A 310 4.18 -9.56 28.32
CA LYS A 310 4.93 -9.11 27.13
C LYS A 310 4.06 -8.66 25.95
N TYR A 311 2.73 -8.75 26.07
CA TYR A 311 1.80 -8.51 24.96
C TYR A 311 1.42 -7.04 24.72
N GLU A 312 1.79 -6.11 25.61
CA GLU A 312 1.36 -4.71 25.48
C GLU A 312 2.38 -3.81 24.76
N ASN A 313 3.68 -4.12 24.81
CA ASN A 313 4.71 -3.33 24.11
C ASN A 313 4.97 -3.78 22.65
N GLU A 314 4.50 -4.96 22.23
CA GLU A 314 4.69 -5.45 20.85
C GLU A 314 3.62 -4.96 19.86
N LYS A 315 2.50 -4.41 20.35
CA LYS A 315 1.44 -3.86 19.48
C LYS A 315 1.67 -2.40 19.05
N ASP A 316 2.47 -1.61 19.76
CA ASP A 316 2.85 -0.27 19.30
C ASP A 316 3.88 -0.30 18.16
N VAL A 317 4.55 -1.44 17.97
CA VAL A 317 5.34 -1.72 16.76
C VAL A 317 4.42 -2.04 15.57
N SER A 318 3.12 -2.33 15.75
CA SER A 318 2.23 -2.82 14.68
C SER A 318 1.87 -1.79 13.60
N LEU A 319 2.03 -0.49 13.84
CA LEU A 319 1.87 0.51 12.76
C LEU A 319 3.06 0.50 11.79
N ASN A 320 4.26 0.22 12.30
CA ASN A 320 5.51 0.09 11.52
C ASN A 320 5.86 -1.36 11.15
N LYS A 321 5.17 -2.36 11.71
CA LYS A 321 5.37 -3.80 11.41
C LYS A 321 4.90 -4.19 10.00
N TYR A 322 4.23 -3.29 9.28
CA TYR A 322 4.11 -3.34 7.82
C TYR A 322 5.42 -2.90 7.14
N ILE A 323 6.56 -3.38 7.66
CA ILE A 323 7.87 -3.32 7.04
C ILE A 323 7.70 -3.86 5.61
N ILE A 324 7.93 -2.99 4.63
CA ILE A 324 8.01 -3.23 3.18
C ILE A 324 7.75 -4.69 2.79
N GLN A 325 6.47 -5.06 2.68
CA GLN A 325 6.09 -6.44 2.36
C GLN A 325 6.11 -6.63 0.85
N HIS A 326 7.30 -6.76 0.25
CA HIS A 326 7.41 -7.23 -1.12
C HIS A 326 6.87 -8.66 -1.26
N PHE A 327 6.38 -9.05 -2.43
CA PHE A 327 6.09 -10.45 -2.71
C PHE A 327 7.38 -11.28 -2.74
N GLY A 328 7.37 -12.40 -2.01
CA GLY A 328 8.47 -13.34 -1.84
C GLY A 328 8.18 -14.69 -2.51
N ASP A 329 9.16 -15.59 -2.42
CA ASP A 329 9.10 -16.86 -3.15
C ASP A 329 7.89 -17.71 -2.75
N ALA A 330 7.45 -17.64 -1.49
CA ALA A 330 6.25 -18.33 -1.02
C ALA A 330 4.99 -17.92 -1.81
N GLU A 331 4.72 -16.62 -1.95
CA GLU A 331 3.55 -16.17 -2.73
C GLU A 331 3.68 -16.49 -4.22
N LYS A 332 4.92 -16.46 -4.73
CA LYS A 332 5.20 -16.86 -6.12
C LYS A 332 4.90 -18.33 -6.36
N GLU A 333 5.24 -19.21 -5.42
CA GLU A 333 4.94 -20.63 -5.50
C GLU A 333 3.43 -20.90 -5.43
N ASP A 334 2.73 -20.17 -4.55
CA ASP A 334 1.27 -20.28 -4.41
C ASP A 334 0.54 -19.88 -5.70
N VAL A 335 0.92 -18.74 -6.30
CA VAL A 335 0.21 -18.16 -7.46
C VAL A 335 1.16 -17.63 -8.54
N PRO A 336 1.95 -18.50 -9.20
CA PRO A 336 2.98 -18.06 -10.13
C PRO A 336 2.42 -17.36 -11.36
N SER A 337 1.24 -17.79 -11.83
CA SER A 337 0.53 -17.20 -12.98
C SER A 337 0.14 -15.73 -12.76
N LEU A 338 0.03 -15.28 -11.52
CA LEU A 338 -0.22 -13.86 -11.20
C LEU A 338 1.01 -13.00 -11.48
N PHE A 339 2.20 -13.50 -11.14
CA PHE A 339 3.46 -12.77 -11.20
C PHE A 339 4.27 -12.98 -12.49
N GLN A 340 3.89 -13.96 -13.30
CA GLN A 340 4.61 -14.35 -14.50
C GLN A 340 4.56 -13.31 -15.63
N PRO A 341 3.41 -12.71 -15.98
CA PRO A 341 3.37 -11.69 -17.02
C PRO A 341 4.09 -10.42 -16.57
N MET A 342 5.01 -9.94 -17.40
CA MET A 342 5.61 -8.62 -17.23
C MET A 342 4.66 -7.56 -17.77
N LEU A 343 4.19 -6.67 -16.91
CA LEU A 343 3.32 -5.58 -17.33
C LEU A 343 4.16 -4.46 -17.94
N CYS A 344 3.99 -4.22 -19.24
CA CYS A 344 4.73 -3.22 -20.02
C CYS A 344 3.80 -2.18 -20.61
N SER A 345 4.30 -1.00 -20.97
CA SER A 345 3.62 -0.15 -21.93
C SER A 345 4.07 -0.44 -23.36
N ASN A 346 3.30 0.00 -24.35
CA ASN A 346 3.74 0.01 -25.74
C ASN A 346 5.05 0.81 -25.96
N LEU A 347 5.34 1.84 -25.16
CA LEU A 347 6.63 2.54 -25.18
C LEU A 347 7.77 1.61 -24.76
N ASP A 348 7.58 0.80 -23.71
CA ASP A 348 8.59 -0.18 -23.29
C ASP A 348 8.84 -1.22 -24.38
N LEU A 349 7.78 -1.69 -25.04
CA LEU A 349 7.90 -2.65 -26.15
C LEU A 349 8.63 -2.06 -27.35
N ASN A 350 8.38 -0.80 -27.68
CA ASN A 350 9.10 -0.11 -28.75
C ASN A 350 10.59 0.05 -28.39
N LEU A 351 10.90 0.35 -27.13
CA LEU A 351 12.28 0.41 -26.67
C LEU A 351 12.95 -0.98 -26.68
N PHE A 352 12.23 -2.04 -26.33
CA PHE A 352 12.74 -3.42 -26.45
C PHE A 352 13.09 -3.79 -27.90
N HIS A 353 12.32 -3.33 -28.88
CA HIS A 353 12.66 -3.54 -30.29
C HIS A 353 13.96 -2.83 -30.67
N VAL A 354 14.21 -1.63 -30.14
CA VAL A 354 15.47 -0.91 -30.32
C VAL A 354 16.63 -1.66 -29.64
N ILE A 355 16.44 -2.11 -28.39
CA ILE A 355 17.44 -2.87 -27.63
C ILE A 355 17.83 -4.17 -28.37
N LEU A 356 16.85 -4.85 -28.95
CA LEU A 356 17.06 -6.09 -29.70
C LEU A 356 17.55 -5.86 -31.15
N GLY A 357 17.76 -4.60 -31.56
CA GLY A 357 18.20 -4.25 -32.91
C GLY A 357 17.17 -4.53 -34.01
N LYS A 358 15.89 -4.70 -33.66
CA LYS A 358 14.78 -4.89 -34.61
C LYS A 358 14.42 -3.58 -35.32
N THR A 359 14.59 -2.46 -34.64
CA THR A 359 14.45 -1.11 -35.20
C THR A 359 15.65 -0.26 -34.79
N GLN A 360 16.04 0.69 -35.65
CA GLN A 360 17.12 1.64 -35.33
C GLN A 360 16.62 2.87 -34.57
N THR A 361 15.34 3.20 -34.69
CA THR A 361 14.72 4.37 -34.08
C THR A 361 13.56 3.96 -33.17
N LEU A 362 13.35 4.77 -32.12
CA LEU A 362 12.16 4.66 -31.28
C LEU A 362 10.96 5.21 -32.05
N VAL A 363 10.00 4.36 -32.37
CA VAL A 363 8.74 4.79 -32.99
C VAL A 363 7.79 5.23 -31.87
N PRO A 364 7.37 6.51 -31.82
CA PRO A 364 6.39 6.95 -30.84
C PRO A 364 5.02 6.32 -31.15
N SER A 365 4.32 5.86 -30.10
CA SER A 365 2.94 5.41 -30.25
C SER A 365 1.98 6.61 -30.20
N SER A 366 0.89 6.53 -30.97
CA SER A 366 -0.18 7.54 -30.97
C SER A 366 -1.06 7.50 -29.71
N HIS A 367 -1.06 6.39 -28.99
CA HIS A 367 -1.76 6.20 -27.71
C HIS A 367 -0.85 5.52 -26.68
N PHE A 368 -1.18 5.63 -25.39
CA PHE A 368 -0.54 4.87 -24.31
C PHE A 368 -1.39 3.64 -23.98
N GLU A 369 -0.79 2.46 -23.93
CA GLU A 369 -1.50 1.21 -23.61
C GLU A 369 -0.61 0.30 -22.76
N MET A 370 -1.23 -0.38 -21.78
CA MET A 370 -0.60 -1.39 -20.94
C MET A 370 -0.81 -2.78 -21.55
N ILE A 371 0.22 -3.63 -21.46
CA ILE A 371 0.30 -4.90 -22.16
C ILE A 371 0.92 -5.96 -21.25
N ASN A 372 0.27 -7.12 -21.14
CA ASN A 372 0.82 -8.29 -20.44
C ASN A 372 1.80 -9.01 -21.37
N CYS A 373 3.07 -9.06 -20.97
CA CYS A 373 4.13 -9.64 -21.78
C CYS A 373 4.65 -10.93 -21.16
N LEU A 374 4.56 -12.03 -21.92
CA LEU A 374 5.21 -13.29 -21.58
C LEU A 374 6.48 -13.45 -22.42
N LYS A 375 7.52 -14.10 -21.87
CA LYS A 375 8.69 -14.44 -22.66
C LYS A 375 8.28 -15.40 -23.78
N GLU A 376 8.96 -15.29 -24.90
CA GLU A 376 8.76 -16.19 -26.03
C GLU A 376 8.93 -17.66 -25.58
N ASN A 377 7.94 -18.51 -25.90
CA ASN A 377 7.86 -19.92 -25.49
C ASN A 377 7.67 -20.18 -23.98
N GLU A 378 7.42 -19.15 -23.18
CA GLU A 378 7.12 -19.31 -21.76
C GLU A 378 5.71 -19.89 -21.57
N LYS A 379 5.62 -21.04 -20.89
CA LYS A 379 4.33 -21.64 -20.54
C LYS A 379 3.83 -21.07 -19.22
N ALA A 380 2.52 -20.85 -19.12
CA ALA A 380 1.89 -20.44 -17.87
C ALA A 380 2.23 -21.45 -16.76
N GLN A 381 2.87 -20.96 -15.69
CA GLN A 381 3.20 -21.77 -14.52
C GLN A 381 1.92 -22.13 -13.76
N LYS A 382 1.77 -23.40 -13.41
CA LYS A 382 0.63 -23.87 -12.61
C LYS A 382 0.91 -23.59 -11.13
N SER A 383 -0.11 -23.16 -10.40
CA SER A 383 -0.10 -23.10 -8.94
C SER A 383 0.14 -24.48 -8.32
N VAL A 384 0.84 -24.53 -7.18
CA VAL A 384 0.98 -25.73 -6.33
C VAL A 384 -0.37 -26.30 -5.89
N HIS A 385 -1.43 -25.49 -5.90
CA HIS A 385 -2.79 -25.95 -5.58
C HIS A 385 -3.46 -26.72 -6.73
N ASN A 386 -2.87 -26.73 -7.94
CA ASN A 386 -3.39 -27.46 -9.10
C ASN A 386 -2.86 -28.90 -9.22
N ASP A 387 -2.05 -29.38 -8.28
CA ASP A 387 -1.60 -30.78 -8.28
C ASP A 387 -2.81 -31.71 -8.14
N THR A 388 -2.74 -32.92 -8.71
CA THR A 388 -3.82 -33.91 -8.61
C THR A 388 -3.73 -34.63 -7.26
N GLU A 389 -4.83 -34.76 -6.51
CA GLU A 389 -4.82 -35.53 -5.24
C GLU A 389 -4.47 -37.00 -5.50
N MET A 390 -3.77 -37.68 -4.59
CA MET A 390 -3.35 -39.06 -4.81
C MET A 390 -4.52 -40.00 -5.13
N THR A 391 -5.69 -39.77 -4.54
CA THR A 391 -6.93 -40.53 -4.80
C THR A 391 -7.57 -40.19 -6.15
N MET A 392 -7.20 -39.06 -6.75
CA MET A 392 -7.61 -38.58 -8.09
C MET A 392 -6.55 -38.86 -9.16
N GLN A 393 -5.32 -39.20 -8.76
CA GLN A 393 -4.29 -39.68 -9.67
C GLN A 393 -4.74 -41.04 -10.20
N TYR A 394 -4.65 -41.20 -11.52
CA TYR A 394 -4.96 -42.46 -12.18
C TYR A 394 -3.83 -43.47 -11.93
N ASN A 395 -3.66 -43.87 -10.67
CA ASN A 395 -2.81 -44.97 -10.30
C ASN A 395 -3.69 -46.20 -10.12
N SER A 396 -3.85 -46.95 -11.21
CA SER A 396 -4.63 -48.19 -11.27
C SER A 396 -4.09 -49.30 -10.35
N LEU A 397 -3.05 -49.05 -9.55
CA LEU A 397 -2.54 -49.99 -8.56
C LEU A 397 -3.02 -49.66 -7.13
N GLN A 398 -3.73 -48.53 -6.93
CA GLN A 398 -4.26 -48.14 -5.62
C GLN A 398 -5.76 -48.45 -5.53
N VAL A 399 -6.13 -49.35 -4.60
CA VAL A 399 -7.52 -49.80 -4.38
C VAL A 399 -8.46 -48.64 -4.06
N ASN A 400 -8.00 -47.63 -3.30
CA ASN A 400 -8.81 -46.44 -2.97
C ASN A 400 -9.17 -45.63 -4.23
N ALA A 401 -8.20 -45.39 -5.12
CA ALA A 401 -8.42 -44.66 -6.37
C ALA A 401 -9.36 -45.44 -7.30
N ALA A 402 -9.21 -46.78 -7.35
CA ALA A 402 -10.09 -47.64 -8.13
C ALA A 402 -11.53 -47.65 -7.62
N LEU A 403 -11.73 -47.78 -6.29
CA LEU A 403 -13.06 -47.72 -5.66
C LEU A 403 -13.75 -46.38 -5.87
N ARG A 404 -12.99 -45.29 -5.76
CA ARG A 404 -13.51 -43.94 -6.01
C ARG A 404 -13.98 -43.77 -7.45
N HIS A 405 -13.14 -44.10 -8.43
CA HIS A 405 -13.47 -43.92 -9.83
C HIS A 405 -14.62 -44.83 -10.28
N ILE A 406 -14.68 -46.08 -9.82
CA ILE A 406 -15.79 -46.97 -10.20
C ILE A 406 -17.13 -46.46 -9.64
N LEU A 407 -17.13 -45.87 -8.44
CA LEU A 407 -18.35 -45.30 -7.83
C LEU A 407 -18.83 -44.02 -8.50
N GLN A 408 -17.90 -43.20 -9.01
CA GLN A 408 -18.21 -42.00 -9.80
C GLN A 408 -18.71 -42.34 -11.21
N ASP A 409 -18.26 -43.45 -11.78
CA ASP A 409 -18.56 -43.84 -13.16
C ASP A 409 -19.80 -44.75 -13.29
N CYS A 410 -20.34 -45.27 -12.19
CA CYS A 410 -21.52 -46.14 -12.17
C CYS A 410 -22.83 -45.38 -11.86
N ASP A 411 -23.97 -45.99 -12.17
CA ASP A 411 -25.28 -45.41 -11.82
C ASP A 411 -25.51 -45.43 -10.30
N GLN A 412 -26.48 -44.64 -9.84
CA GLN A 412 -26.85 -44.61 -8.43
C GLN A 412 -27.28 -46.00 -7.94
N LEU A 413 -26.61 -46.47 -6.89
CA LEU A 413 -26.88 -47.76 -6.26
C LEU A 413 -28.30 -47.81 -5.65
N PRO A 414 -29.09 -48.86 -5.94
CA PRO A 414 -30.48 -48.96 -5.52
C PRO A 414 -30.63 -49.15 -4.00
N LYS A 415 -31.79 -48.77 -3.45
CA LYS A 415 -32.14 -49.04 -2.04
C LYS A 415 -32.53 -50.51 -1.87
N PHE A 416 -31.72 -51.27 -1.14
CA PHE A 416 -32.07 -52.64 -0.77
C PHE A 416 -32.93 -52.63 0.51
N LYS A 417 -34.01 -53.42 0.52
CA LYS A 417 -34.79 -53.70 1.75
C LYS A 417 -34.20 -54.89 2.51
N THR A 418 -33.72 -55.87 1.76
CA THR A 418 -32.97 -57.05 2.21
C THR A 418 -31.92 -57.36 1.13
N VAL A 419 -30.77 -57.88 1.52
CA VAL A 419 -29.76 -58.35 0.57
C VAL A 419 -30.16 -59.75 0.09
N PRO A 420 -30.14 -60.06 -1.21
CA PRO A 420 -30.39 -61.43 -1.68
C PRO A 420 -29.42 -62.42 -1.05
N ASP A 421 -29.91 -63.58 -0.61
CA ASP A 421 -29.14 -64.59 0.12
C ASP A 421 -27.97 -65.18 -0.69
N ASP A 422 -28.00 -65.02 -2.02
CA ASP A 422 -27.02 -65.52 -2.99
C ASP A 422 -26.10 -64.44 -3.57
N LEU A 423 -26.27 -63.16 -3.21
CA LEU A 423 -25.47 -62.07 -3.77
C LEU A 423 -24.03 -62.08 -3.24
N ARG A 424 -23.08 -62.49 -4.08
CA ARG A 424 -21.65 -62.44 -3.77
C ARG A 424 -21.07 -61.06 -4.07
N LEU A 425 -19.90 -60.77 -3.50
CA LEU A 425 -19.17 -59.53 -3.73
C LEU A 425 -18.88 -59.29 -5.23
N GLU A 426 -18.47 -60.33 -5.94
CA GLU A 426 -18.17 -60.26 -7.38
C GLU A 426 -19.41 -59.94 -8.21
N ASP A 427 -20.54 -60.58 -7.87
CA ASP A 427 -21.83 -60.34 -8.52
C ASP A 427 -22.32 -58.91 -8.24
N PHE A 428 -22.13 -58.41 -7.02
CA PHE A 428 -22.42 -57.02 -6.68
C PHE A 428 -21.61 -56.03 -7.52
N PHE A 429 -20.29 -56.23 -7.62
CA PHE A 429 -19.43 -55.37 -8.43
C PHE A 429 -19.83 -55.41 -9.91
N ASN A 430 -20.02 -56.60 -10.46
CA ASN A 430 -20.37 -56.76 -11.87
C ASN A 430 -21.74 -56.13 -12.18
N GLU A 431 -22.78 -56.52 -11.44
CA GLU A 431 -24.15 -56.12 -11.73
C GLU A 431 -24.40 -54.63 -11.43
N TYR A 432 -23.84 -54.10 -10.33
CA TYR A 432 -24.20 -52.75 -9.85
C TYR A 432 -23.13 -51.69 -10.06
N LEU A 433 -21.84 -52.06 -10.12
CA LEU A 433 -20.74 -51.10 -10.29
C LEU A 433 -20.14 -51.13 -11.70
N VAL A 434 -20.19 -52.26 -12.43
CA VAL A 434 -19.60 -52.38 -13.77
C VAL A 434 -20.64 -52.21 -14.87
N PHE A 435 -21.74 -52.96 -14.84
CA PHE A 435 -22.72 -52.96 -15.92
C PHE A 435 -23.71 -51.80 -15.89
N ARG A 436 -23.84 -51.11 -14.74
CA ARG A 436 -24.70 -49.91 -14.59
C ARG A 436 -23.83 -48.66 -14.63
N GLY A 437 -24.21 -47.68 -15.44
CA GLY A 437 -23.44 -46.49 -15.75
C GLY A 437 -23.32 -46.23 -17.25
N ARG A 438 -22.59 -45.17 -17.62
CA ARG A 438 -22.39 -44.78 -19.03
C ARG A 438 -21.70 -45.89 -19.84
N PRO A 439 -22.13 -46.20 -21.08
CA PRO A 439 -21.52 -47.25 -21.90
C PRO A 439 -20.03 -47.02 -22.17
N GLU A 440 -19.61 -45.76 -22.30
CA GLU A 440 -18.23 -45.38 -22.67
C GLU A 440 -17.20 -45.74 -21.59
N SER A 441 -17.61 -45.84 -20.32
CA SER A 441 -16.72 -46.18 -19.21
C SER A 441 -16.72 -47.67 -18.84
N ILE A 442 -17.45 -48.54 -19.56
CA ILE A 442 -17.57 -49.97 -19.21
C ILE A 442 -16.21 -50.70 -19.14
N GLN A 443 -15.34 -50.50 -20.14
CA GLN A 443 -14.01 -51.13 -20.17
C GLN A 443 -13.17 -50.69 -18.97
N ARG A 444 -13.30 -49.41 -18.60
CA ARG A 444 -12.63 -48.83 -17.42
C ARG A 444 -13.18 -49.45 -16.14
N ARG A 445 -14.51 -49.51 -15.96
CA ARG A 445 -15.12 -50.10 -14.75
C ARG A 445 -14.76 -51.58 -14.59
N ILE A 446 -14.67 -52.35 -15.68
CA ILE A 446 -14.16 -53.74 -15.66
C ILE A 446 -12.73 -53.79 -15.12
N MET A 447 -11.83 -52.95 -15.62
CA MET A 447 -10.44 -52.89 -15.17
C MET A 447 -10.36 -52.53 -13.67
N LEU A 448 -11.06 -51.48 -13.25
CA LEU A 448 -11.09 -51.03 -11.86
C LEU A 448 -11.65 -52.10 -10.92
N SER A 449 -12.74 -52.76 -11.30
CA SER A 449 -13.34 -53.87 -10.54
C SER A 449 -12.35 -55.00 -10.31
N LYS A 450 -11.63 -55.43 -11.36
CA LYS A 450 -10.59 -56.46 -11.24
C LYS A 450 -9.50 -56.09 -10.24
N ILE A 451 -8.97 -54.87 -10.35
CA ILE A 451 -7.94 -54.36 -9.42
C ILE A 451 -8.44 -54.42 -7.97
N ILE A 452 -9.67 -53.98 -7.73
CA ILE A 452 -10.25 -53.95 -6.37
C ILE A 452 -10.38 -55.38 -5.83
N LEU A 453 -10.98 -56.29 -6.59
CA LEU A 453 -11.24 -57.66 -6.17
C LEU A 453 -9.93 -58.45 -5.99
N GLU A 454 -8.97 -58.31 -6.90
CA GLU A 454 -7.65 -58.98 -6.82
C GLU A 454 -6.85 -58.48 -5.61
N CYS A 455 -6.74 -57.16 -5.41
CA CYS A 455 -5.97 -56.60 -4.31
C CYS A 455 -6.61 -56.80 -2.93
N THR A 456 -7.93 -57.03 -2.87
CA THR A 456 -8.64 -57.30 -1.61
C THR A 456 -8.92 -58.78 -1.37
N ASN A 457 -8.47 -59.68 -2.27
CA ASN A 457 -8.80 -61.11 -2.25
C ASN A 457 -10.31 -61.37 -2.08
N SER A 458 -11.15 -60.56 -2.73
CA SER A 458 -12.61 -60.59 -2.60
C SER A 458 -13.12 -60.52 -1.15
N ASN A 459 -12.37 -59.90 -0.23
CA ASN A 459 -12.76 -59.72 1.17
C ASN A 459 -13.55 -58.41 1.37
N SER A 460 -14.83 -58.55 1.71
CA SER A 460 -15.74 -57.41 1.93
C SER A 460 -15.28 -56.44 3.03
N SER A 461 -14.60 -56.93 4.07
CA SER A 461 -14.08 -56.08 5.17
C SER A 461 -12.91 -55.21 4.71
N LEU A 462 -12.02 -55.75 3.88
CA LEU A 462 -10.91 -54.98 3.30
C LEU A 462 -11.43 -53.95 2.29
N VAL A 463 -12.44 -54.32 1.49
CA VAL A 463 -13.12 -53.37 0.60
C VAL A 463 -13.72 -52.21 1.39
N LEU A 464 -14.41 -52.45 2.52
CA LEU A 464 -14.95 -51.39 3.39
C LEU A 464 -13.86 -50.50 4.00
N GLN A 465 -12.72 -51.08 4.39
CA GLN A 465 -11.59 -50.30 4.91
C GLN A 465 -11.05 -49.34 3.84
N HIS A 466 -10.86 -49.82 2.62
CA HIS A 466 -10.41 -48.99 1.50
C HIS A 466 -11.46 -47.95 1.10
N LEU A 467 -12.74 -48.34 1.09
CA LEU A 467 -13.87 -47.46 0.80
C LEU A 467 -13.93 -46.28 1.77
N ASN A 468 -13.73 -46.48 3.07
CA ASN A 468 -13.70 -45.38 4.03
C ASN A 468 -12.54 -44.38 3.81
N ASN A 469 -11.51 -44.78 3.06
CA ASN A 469 -10.37 -43.95 2.70
C ASN A 469 -10.53 -43.30 1.31
N THR A 470 -11.70 -43.36 0.67
CA THR A 470 -11.94 -42.74 -0.66
C THR A 470 -12.41 -41.28 -0.59
N VAL A 471 -12.66 -40.75 0.61
CA VAL A 471 -13.09 -39.36 0.85
C VAL A 471 -11.92 -38.39 0.55
N LEU A 472 -12.19 -37.30 -0.20
CA LEU A 472 -11.16 -36.28 -0.45
C LEU A 472 -10.82 -35.48 0.79
N ASP A 473 -9.57 -35.01 0.79
CA ASP A 473 -9.13 -33.97 1.68
C ASP A 473 -9.37 -32.60 1.02
N ARG A 474 -10.47 -31.90 1.38
CA ARG A 474 -10.85 -30.58 0.82
C ARG A 474 -9.84 -29.45 1.07
N GLN A 475 -8.63 -29.77 1.50
CA GLN A 475 -7.58 -28.82 1.81
C GLN A 475 -7.10 -28.04 0.58
N LYS A 476 -7.27 -28.51 -0.66
CA LYS A 476 -6.75 -27.80 -1.84
C LYS A 476 -7.43 -26.47 -2.13
N GLU A 477 -8.75 -26.48 -2.21
CA GLU A 477 -9.50 -25.25 -2.47
C GLU A 477 -9.37 -24.29 -1.29
N ILE A 478 -9.41 -24.81 -0.06
CA ILE A 478 -9.18 -24.02 1.15
C ILE A 478 -7.80 -23.36 1.10
N ARG A 479 -6.73 -24.10 0.79
CA ARG A 479 -5.38 -23.55 0.63
C ARG A 479 -5.31 -22.50 -0.48
N ALA A 480 -5.90 -22.76 -1.65
CA ALA A 480 -5.92 -21.80 -2.76
C ALA A 480 -6.65 -20.50 -2.40
N PHE A 481 -7.85 -20.59 -1.81
CA PHE A 481 -8.59 -19.41 -1.36
C PHE A 481 -7.86 -18.67 -0.24
N SER A 482 -7.18 -19.38 0.65
CA SER A 482 -6.37 -18.79 1.72
C SER A 482 -5.19 -18.02 1.12
N ALA A 483 -4.46 -18.61 0.18
CA ALA A 483 -3.37 -17.95 -0.55
C ALA A 483 -3.85 -16.73 -1.32
N PHE A 484 -4.97 -16.83 -2.06
CA PHE A 484 -5.56 -15.70 -2.78
C PHE A 484 -5.96 -14.56 -1.85
N THR A 485 -6.53 -14.88 -0.69
CA THR A 485 -6.93 -13.90 0.33
C THR A 485 -5.71 -13.20 0.91
N LEU A 486 -4.67 -13.95 1.30
CA LEU A 486 -3.42 -13.39 1.82
C LEU A 486 -2.72 -12.49 0.79
N ILE A 487 -2.65 -12.91 -0.47
CA ILE A 487 -2.08 -12.09 -1.55
C ILE A 487 -2.95 -10.85 -1.77
N ARG A 488 -4.28 -10.97 -1.78
CA ARG A 488 -5.19 -9.83 -1.92
C ARG A 488 -4.97 -8.80 -0.81
N GLU A 489 -4.94 -9.24 0.44
CA GLU A 489 -4.69 -8.38 1.60
C GLU A 489 -3.33 -7.68 1.49
N LYS A 490 -2.30 -8.41 1.05
CA LYS A 490 -0.96 -7.86 0.80
C LYS A 490 -0.95 -6.83 -0.33
N ILE A 491 -1.66 -7.08 -1.45
CA ILE A 491 -1.82 -6.07 -2.52
C ILE A 491 -2.48 -4.81 -1.95
N LEU A 492 -3.56 -4.95 -1.16
CA LEU A 492 -4.27 -3.81 -0.57
C LEU A 492 -3.37 -3.04 0.42
N ALA A 493 -2.60 -3.74 1.24
CA ALA A 493 -1.65 -3.14 2.16
C ALA A 493 -0.56 -2.35 1.42
N ILE A 494 0.09 -2.94 0.42
CA ILE A 494 1.10 -2.26 -0.42
C ILE A 494 0.46 -1.06 -1.12
N SER A 495 -0.70 -1.27 -1.75
CA SER A 495 -1.41 -0.24 -2.49
C SER A 495 -1.80 0.92 -1.61
N SER A 496 -2.16 0.71 -0.34
CA SER A 496 -2.49 1.80 0.58
C SER A 496 -1.31 2.77 0.82
N ILE A 497 -0.11 2.22 1.01
CA ILE A 497 1.13 3.00 1.18
C ILE A 497 1.47 3.71 -0.12
N HIS A 498 1.45 2.96 -1.22
CA HIS A 498 1.79 3.47 -2.55
C HIS A 498 0.81 4.57 -2.98
N LEU A 499 -0.49 4.37 -2.83
CA LEU A 499 -1.53 5.30 -3.26
C LEU A 499 -1.34 6.69 -2.65
N LYS A 500 -0.89 6.78 -1.39
CA LYS A 500 -0.55 8.06 -0.75
C LYS A 500 0.58 8.77 -1.50
N VAL A 501 1.71 8.09 -1.69
CA VAL A 501 2.89 8.64 -2.39
C VAL A 501 2.56 8.98 -3.85
N LEU A 502 1.81 8.12 -4.52
CA LEU A 502 1.38 8.29 -5.90
C LEU A 502 0.45 9.49 -6.04
N THR A 503 -0.49 9.65 -5.10
CA THR A 503 -1.38 10.83 -5.06
C THR A 503 -0.58 12.11 -4.89
N GLN A 504 0.39 12.11 -3.99
CA GLN A 504 1.28 13.26 -3.76
C GLN A 504 2.14 13.59 -4.99
N THR A 505 2.68 12.56 -5.64
CA THR A 505 3.44 12.69 -6.89
C THR A 505 2.56 13.28 -8.00
N ASN A 506 1.34 12.77 -8.17
CA ASN A 506 0.40 13.26 -9.16
C ASN A 506 -0.04 14.72 -8.88
N LYS A 507 -0.29 15.08 -7.62
CA LYS A 507 -0.58 16.47 -7.24
C LYS A 507 0.57 17.40 -7.60
N SER A 508 1.80 17.01 -7.29
CA SER A 508 3.00 17.80 -7.59
C SER A 508 3.24 17.90 -9.10
N TYR A 509 3.08 16.80 -9.82
CA TYR A 509 3.16 16.73 -11.29
C TYR A 509 2.13 17.64 -11.96
N ASP A 510 0.86 17.53 -11.57
CA ASP A 510 -0.21 18.35 -12.12
C ASP A 510 0.01 19.82 -11.76
N SER A 511 0.50 20.13 -10.55
CA SER A 511 0.86 21.49 -10.15
C SER A 511 1.93 22.07 -11.08
N ILE A 512 3.02 21.34 -11.32
CA ILE A 512 4.10 21.75 -12.22
C ILE A 512 3.57 22.06 -13.62
N ILE A 513 2.75 21.16 -14.16
CA ILE A 513 2.20 21.32 -15.52
C ILE A 513 1.21 22.48 -15.59
N LEU A 514 0.30 22.58 -14.63
CA LEU A 514 -0.72 23.62 -14.61
C LEU A 514 -0.09 25.01 -14.51
N LEU A 515 0.85 25.19 -13.59
CA LEU A 515 1.51 26.46 -13.36
C LEU A 515 2.31 26.90 -14.59
N ASN A 516 3.04 25.98 -15.20
CA ASN A 516 3.83 26.29 -16.39
C ASN A 516 2.98 26.55 -17.64
N LYS A 517 1.90 25.79 -17.83
CA LYS A 517 1.07 25.89 -19.05
C LYS A 517 0.06 27.03 -18.99
N TYR A 518 -0.51 27.30 -17.83
CA TYR A 518 -1.65 28.22 -17.72
C TYR A 518 -1.32 29.55 -17.06
N LYS A 519 -0.12 29.70 -16.44
CA LYS A 519 0.33 30.92 -15.74
C LYS A 519 -0.84 31.59 -15.02
N LEU A 520 -1.24 31.03 -13.88
CA LEU A 520 -2.36 31.56 -13.09
C LEU A 520 -2.28 33.09 -13.02
N THR A 521 -3.38 33.72 -13.42
CA THR A 521 -3.46 35.17 -13.62
C THR A 521 -3.42 35.94 -12.30
N ILE A 522 -3.86 35.31 -11.21
CA ILE A 522 -3.96 35.93 -9.90
C ILE A 522 -2.61 35.82 -9.17
N LYS A 523 -2.02 36.98 -8.86
CA LYS A 523 -0.95 37.09 -7.87
C LYS A 523 -1.61 37.21 -6.49
N PRO A 524 -1.47 36.22 -5.60
CA PRO A 524 -2.11 36.27 -4.29
C PRO A 524 -1.61 37.49 -3.50
N ASN A 525 -2.54 38.25 -2.92
CA ASN A 525 -2.22 39.34 -2.00
C ASN A 525 -2.66 38.93 -0.59
N VAL A 526 -1.75 38.26 0.12
CA VAL A 526 -2.00 37.68 1.45
C VAL A 526 -2.56 38.72 2.42
N GLN A 527 -2.04 39.96 2.41
CA GLN A 527 -2.52 41.02 3.30
C GLN A 527 -3.98 41.41 3.01
N GLN A 528 -4.38 41.44 1.73
CA GLN A 528 -5.77 41.69 1.36
C GLN A 528 -6.69 40.54 1.78
N TYR A 529 -6.24 39.29 1.66
CA TYR A 529 -6.99 38.14 2.13
C TYR A 529 -7.13 38.11 3.65
N TYR A 530 -6.08 38.46 4.40
CA TYR A 530 -6.17 38.60 5.87
C TYR A 530 -7.16 39.70 6.28
N LYS A 531 -7.24 40.77 5.50
CA LYS A 531 -8.21 41.84 5.74
C LYS A 531 -9.64 41.43 5.38
N ASN A 532 -9.81 40.68 4.29
CA ASN A 532 -11.11 40.23 3.79
C ASN A 532 -11.02 38.82 3.17
N PRO A 533 -11.23 37.76 3.98
CA PRO A 533 -11.18 36.37 3.51
C PRO A 533 -12.18 36.03 2.41
N THR A 534 -13.28 36.79 2.27
CA THR A 534 -14.23 36.56 1.17
C THR A 534 -13.61 36.81 -0.20
N LEU A 535 -12.58 37.67 -0.30
CA LEU A 535 -11.82 37.85 -1.54
C LEU A 535 -11.08 36.57 -1.93
N PHE A 536 -10.48 35.87 -0.96
CA PHE A 536 -9.83 34.59 -1.21
C PHE A 536 -10.80 33.55 -1.77
N VAL A 537 -12.00 33.45 -1.17
CA VAL A 537 -13.04 32.52 -1.62
C VAL A 537 -13.52 32.87 -3.04
N ASN A 538 -13.69 34.16 -3.34
CA ASN A 538 -14.08 34.62 -4.67
C ASN A 538 -13.02 34.27 -5.73
N ASP A 539 -11.76 34.60 -5.46
CA ASP A 539 -10.63 34.30 -6.36
C ASP A 539 -10.49 32.79 -6.58
N PHE A 540 -10.63 31.99 -5.52
CA PHE A 540 -10.64 30.54 -5.61
C PHE A 540 -11.77 30.03 -6.52
N ASN A 541 -13.00 30.51 -6.32
CA ASN A 541 -14.17 30.07 -7.07
C ASN A 541 -14.13 30.51 -8.55
N GLU A 542 -13.51 31.65 -8.83
CA GLU A 542 -13.30 32.14 -10.19
C GLU A 542 -12.32 31.23 -10.96
N GLU A 543 -11.13 31.00 -10.41
CA GLU A 543 -10.08 30.19 -11.05
C GLU A 543 -10.43 28.70 -11.12
N SER A 544 -11.16 28.19 -10.13
CA SER A 544 -11.66 26.81 -10.04
C SER A 544 -12.44 26.38 -11.30
N LYS A 545 -13.25 27.28 -11.87
CA LYS A 545 -14.04 27.00 -13.09
C LYS A 545 -13.16 26.68 -14.30
N HIS A 546 -11.99 27.29 -14.39
CA HIS A 546 -11.05 27.08 -15.49
C HIS A 546 -10.25 25.80 -15.31
N LEU A 547 -9.77 25.53 -14.10
CA LEU A 547 -8.86 24.41 -13.81
C LEU A 547 -9.55 23.05 -13.70
N SER A 548 -10.83 23.01 -13.34
CA SER A 548 -11.60 21.76 -13.14
C SER A 548 -11.61 20.82 -14.35
N LYS A 549 -11.37 21.35 -15.56
CA LYS A 549 -11.32 20.57 -16.82
C LYS A 549 -9.96 19.90 -17.07
N LEU A 550 -8.93 20.24 -16.29
CA LEU A 550 -7.54 19.89 -16.57
C LEU A 550 -7.03 18.76 -15.70
N THR A 551 -7.38 18.77 -14.42
CA THR A 551 -7.02 17.73 -13.45
C THR A 551 -8.13 17.58 -12.41
N LYS A 552 -8.21 16.40 -11.81
CA LYS A 552 -9.08 16.14 -10.66
C LYS A 552 -8.58 16.77 -9.35
N TYR A 553 -7.30 17.15 -9.26
CA TYR A 553 -6.68 17.74 -8.07
C TYR A 553 -6.67 19.28 -8.09
N TYR A 554 -7.47 19.88 -8.97
CA TYR A 554 -7.39 21.31 -9.27
C TYR A 554 -7.68 22.18 -8.05
N LYS A 555 -8.58 21.75 -7.17
CA LYS A 555 -8.93 22.47 -5.94
C LYS A 555 -7.74 22.52 -4.99
N GLU A 556 -7.09 21.39 -4.73
CA GLU A 556 -5.94 21.32 -3.83
C GLU A 556 -4.77 22.13 -4.36
N ILE A 557 -4.51 22.06 -5.67
CA ILE A 557 -3.43 22.80 -6.33
C ILE A 557 -3.71 24.31 -6.26
N LEU A 558 -4.93 24.73 -6.60
CA LEU A 558 -5.32 26.14 -6.56
C LEU A 558 -5.28 26.70 -5.14
N PHE A 559 -5.82 25.96 -4.16
CA PHE A 559 -5.78 26.34 -2.76
C PHE A 559 -4.35 26.50 -2.27
N SER A 560 -3.52 25.48 -2.54
CA SER A 560 -2.09 25.48 -2.24
C SER A 560 -1.40 26.72 -2.81
N ARG A 561 -1.73 27.08 -4.05
CA ARG A 561 -1.13 28.22 -4.74
C ARG A 561 -1.53 29.56 -4.12
N LEU A 562 -2.83 29.77 -3.91
CA LEU A 562 -3.35 31.02 -3.35
C LEU A 562 -2.90 31.22 -1.89
N THR A 563 -2.56 30.13 -1.19
CA THR A 563 -2.16 30.11 0.21
C THR A 563 -0.66 29.87 0.44
N GLN A 564 0.14 29.86 -0.62
CA GLN A 564 1.57 29.53 -0.56
C GLN A 564 2.33 30.43 0.43
N ASP A 565 2.05 31.74 0.38
CA ASP A 565 2.68 32.76 1.20
C ASP A 565 1.91 33.03 2.51
N PHE A 566 0.87 32.25 2.79
CA PHE A 566 0.14 32.39 4.04
C PHE A 566 1.02 31.89 5.18
N ASP A 567 1.17 32.74 6.18
CA ASP A 567 1.98 32.48 7.36
C ASP A 567 1.22 32.77 8.65
N MET A 568 1.20 31.77 9.52
CA MET A 568 0.48 31.79 10.79
C MET A 568 0.98 32.91 11.70
N ASP A 569 2.29 33.11 11.79
CA ASP A 569 2.87 34.15 12.66
C ASP A 569 2.53 35.55 12.13
N SER A 570 2.63 35.72 10.80
CA SER A 570 2.22 36.95 10.11
C SER A 570 0.72 37.24 10.26
N PHE A 571 -0.12 36.21 10.23
CA PHE A 571 -1.56 36.32 10.45
C PHE A 571 -1.88 36.77 11.88
N VAL A 572 -1.24 36.14 12.87
CA VAL A 572 -1.43 36.49 14.29
C VAL A 572 -0.97 37.93 14.55
N ALA A 573 0.20 38.31 14.02
CA ALA A 573 0.71 39.67 14.10
C ALA A 573 -0.24 40.69 13.46
N PHE A 574 -0.87 40.32 12.34
CA PHE A 574 -1.87 41.16 11.66
C PHE A 574 -3.16 41.36 12.48
N ARG A 575 -3.65 40.30 13.14
CA ARG A 575 -4.90 40.34 13.91
C ARG A 575 -4.74 41.06 15.25
N GLY A 576 -3.60 40.91 15.91
CA GLY A 576 -3.30 41.48 17.22
C GLY A 576 -4.12 40.83 18.35
N LYS A 577 -3.55 40.80 19.57
CA LYS A 577 -4.17 40.30 20.81
C LYS A 577 -4.59 38.81 20.85
N ILE A 578 -4.51 38.06 19.76
CA ILE A 578 -4.87 36.63 19.77
C ILE A 578 -3.92 35.83 20.69
N ASP A 579 -2.63 36.17 20.71
CA ASP A 579 -1.64 35.53 21.58
C ASP A 579 -2.00 35.61 23.08
N GLU A 580 -2.70 36.67 23.51
CA GLU A 580 -3.16 36.80 24.90
C GLU A 580 -4.22 35.74 25.23
N PHE A 581 -5.10 35.42 24.27
CA PHE A 581 -6.11 34.37 24.44
C PHE A 581 -5.49 32.97 24.40
N ASP A 582 -4.47 32.77 23.58
CA ASP A 582 -3.70 31.53 23.58
C ASP A 582 -3.03 31.28 24.94
N ALA A 583 -2.38 32.30 25.52
CA ALA A 583 -1.81 32.17 26.86
C ALA A 583 -2.87 31.86 27.92
N LEU A 584 -4.03 32.54 27.85
CA LEU A 584 -5.12 32.35 28.80
C LEU A 584 -5.75 30.95 28.70
N ILE A 585 -5.95 30.42 27.50
CA ILE A 585 -6.54 29.09 27.33
C ILE A 585 -5.59 27.99 27.78
N THR A 586 -4.30 28.08 27.43
CA THR A 586 -3.25 27.15 27.87
C THR A 586 -3.17 27.05 29.39
N GLN A 587 -3.35 28.18 30.10
CA GLN A 587 -3.38 28.20 31.57
C GLN A 587 -4.60 27.47 32.15
N LYS A 588 -5.76 27.50 31.46
CA LYS A 588 -7.01 26.90 31.94
C LYS A 588 -7.19 25.43 31.58
N MET A 589 -6.48 24.92 30.56
CA MET A 589 -6.65 23.53 30.09
C MET A 589 -6.52 22.46 31.17
N PRO A 590 -5.56 22.52 32.11
CA PRO A 590 -5.41 21.47 33.12
C PRO A 590 -6.64 21.32 34.04
N SER A 591 -7.24 22.43 34.47
CA SER A 591 -8.45 22.41 35.32
C SER A 591 -9.70 22.05 34.51
N ALA A 592 -9.78 22.49 33.25
CA ALA A 592 -10.84 22.14 32.32
C ALA A 592 -10.86 20.63 32.00
N LEU A 593 -9.69 20.01 31.83
CA LEU A 593 -9.56 18.57 31.62
C LEU A 593 -10.20 17.77 32.77
N GLN A 594 -9.88 18.13 34.01
CA GLN A 594 -10.41 17.43 35.19
C GLN A 594 -11.93 17.53 35.27
N LYS A 595 -12.47 18.73 35.01
CA LYS A 595 -13.91 18.96 34.94
C LYS A 595 -14.55 18.14 33.82
N HIS A 596 -13.99 18.19 32.62
CA HIS A 596 -14.49 17.47 31.44
C HIS A 596 -14.47 15.95 31.63
N ILE A 597 -13.42 15.40 32.25
CA ILE A 597 -13.32 13.97 32.58
C ILE A 597 -14.46 13.58 33.53
N LYS A 598 -14.69 14.37 34.58
CA LYS A 598 -15.75 14.11 35.57
C LYS A 598 -17.16 14.16 34.95
N GLU A 599 -17.40 15.09 34.03
CA GLU A 599 -18.71 15.27 33.41
C GLU A 599 -19.01 14.19 32.37
N ASN A 600 -18.02 13.79 31.57
CA ASN A 600 -18.26 12.95 30.39
C ASN A 600 -17.91 11.47 30.61
N PHE A 601 -16.89 11.17 31.43
CA PHE A 601 -16.34 9.81 31.58
C PHE A 601 -16.64 9.16 32.93
N TYR A 602 -17.34 9.84 33.84
CA TYR A 602 -17.78 9.24 35.10
C TYR A 602 -18.80 8.12 34.87
N SER A 603 -18.63 7.02 35.62
CA SER A 603 -19.51 5.86 35.58
C SER A 603 -19.76 5.34 36.99
N GLU A 604 -21.03 5.13 37.33
CA GLU A 604 -21.48 4.60 38.62
C GLU A 604 -21.66 3.08 38.62
N LYS A 605 -21.42 2.40 37.48
CA LYS A 605 -21.80 0.99 37.29
C LYS A 605 -20.77 0.00 37.84
N SER A 606 -21.29 -1.13 38.35
CA SER A 606 -20.54 -2.25 38.91
C SER A 606 -19.79 -3.08 37.85
N GLU A 607 -18.72 -3.75 38.28
CA GLU A 607 -17.68 -4.44 37.48
C GLU A 607 -18.16 -5.53 36.49
N LYS A 608 -19.45 -5.81 36.39
CA LYS A 608 -19.98 -6.96 35.62
C LYS A 608 -20.37 -6.65 34.17
N VAL A 609 -20.41 -5.39 33.74
CA VAL A 609 -20.78 -4.99 32.36
C VAL A 609 -19.71 -4.08 31.75
N PHE A 610 -19.37 -4.30 30.48
CA PHE A 610 -18.43 -3.44 29.74
C PHE A 610 -18.86 -1.98 29.82
N ASP A 611 -17.95 -1.15 30.33
CA ASP A 611 -18.16 0.27 30.51
C ASP A 611 -17.38 1.04 29.45
N LYS A 612 -18.13 1.55 28.45
CA LYS A 612 -17.59 2.30 27.32
C LYS A 612 -16.84 3.56 27.78
N LYS A 613 -17.33 4.24 28.83
CA LYS A 613 -16.72 5.49 29.33
C LYS A 613 -15.39 5.22 30.02
N ARG A 614 -15.35 4.19 30.89
CA ARG A 614 -14.10 3.74 31.52
C ARG A 614 -13.08 3.29 30.47
N TRP A 615 -13.51 2.50 29.49
CA TRP A 615 -12.65 2.05 28.40
C TRP A 615 -12.08 3.22 27.59
N LEU A 616 -12.89 4.23 27.25
CA LEU A 616 -12.42 5.45 26.59
C LEU A 616 -11.39 6.20 27.44
N LEU A 617 -11.59 6.29 28.76
CA LEU A 617 -10.60 6.92 29.65
C LEU A 617 -9.27 6.16 29.68
N GLU A 618 -9.30 4.83 29.61
CA GLU A 618 -8.11 3.99 29.46
C GLU A 618 -7.42 4.25 28.11
N GLN A 619 -8.17 4.32 27.01
CA GLN A 619 -7.63 4.66 25.68
C GLN A 619 -7.01 6.06 25.64
N LEU A 620 -7.61 7.04 26.33
CA LEU A 620 -7.09 8.40 26.44
C LEU A 620 -5.72 8.40 27.12
N ASN A 621 -5.55 7.61 28.18
CA ASN A 621 -4.28 7.47 28.89
C ASN A 621 -3.19 6.82 28.03
N ILE A 622 -3.56 5.91 27.12
CA ILE A 622 -2.63 5.33 26.15
C ILE A 622 -2.24 6.37 25.10
N LEU A 623 -3.24 7.00 24.45
CA LEU A 623 -2.99 7.95 23.35
C LEU A 623 -2.21 9.19 23.79
N LYS A 624 -2.55 9.79 24.93
CA LYS A 624 -1.85 10.99 25.42
C LYS A 624 -0.39 10.76 25.75
N ASN A 625 0.03 9.51 25.93
CA ASN A 625 1.41 9.13 26.20
C ASN A 625 2.15 8.63 24.94
N ASN A 626 1.44 8.45 23.82
CA ASN A 626 2.03 8.04 22.56
C ASN A 626 2.85 9.20 21.95
N ILE A 627 4.17 8.99 21.81
CA ILE A 627 5.09 10.01 21.30
C ILE A 627 4.69 10.46 19.89
N SER A 628 4.28 9.53 19.02
CA SER A 628 3.91 9.85 17.63
C SER A 628 2.67 10.75 17.55
N ILE A 629 1.74 10.62 18.50
CA ILE A 629 0.54 11.47 18.56
C ILE A 629 0.91 12.86 19.09
N LYS A 630 1.80 12.95 20.08
CA LYS A 630 2.32 14.23 20.56
C LYS A 630 3.04 14.99 19.44
N ASP A 631 3.93 14.29 18.72
CA ASP A 631 4.65 14.84 17.59
C ASP A 631 3.68 15.33 16.52
N LEU A 632 2.68 14.52 16.15
CA LEU A 632 1.66 14.91 15.16
C LEU A 632 0.87 16.15 15.59
N VAL A 633 0.45 16.24 16.86
CA VAL A 633 -0.28 17.41 17.36
C VAL A 633 0.61 18.65 17.39
N ASN A 634 1.86 18.51 17.82
CA ASN A 634 2.81 19.62 17.75
C ASN A 634 3.03 20.08 16.30
N ASP A 635 3.28 19.15 15.37
CA ASP A 635 3.42 19.43 13.95
C ASP A 635 2.18 20.14 13.40
N THR A 636 0.98 19.65 13.73
CA THR A 636 -0.30 20.25 13.28
C THR A 636 -0.43 21.71 13.73
N PHE A 637 -0.20 21.98 15.01
CA PHE A 637 -0.45 23.30 15.59
C PHE A 637 0.70 24.30 15.36
N LEU A 638 1.93 23.81 15.16
CA LEU A 638 3.10 24.62 14.81
C LEU A 638 3.29 24.81 13.30
N GLU A 639 2.64 23.99 12.47
CA GLU A 639 2.66 24.15 11.01
C GLU A 639 2.30 25.59 10.64
N LYS A 640 3.08 26.21 9.74
CA LYS A 640 2.86 27.60 9.35
C LYS A 640 2.02 27.72 8.08
N GLY A 641 2.09 26.73 7.20
CA GLY A 641 1.34 26.68 5.94
C GLY A 641 -0.07 26.14 6.11
N LEU A 642 -1.05 26.91 5.64
CA LEU A 642 -2.47 26.62 5.83
C LEU A 642 -2.90 25.27 5.25
N LYS A 643 -2.49 24.94 4.01
CA LYS A 643 -2.90 23.68 3.36
C LYS A 643 -2.38 22.45 4.10
N ARG A 644 -1.09 22.40 4.44
CA ARG A 644 -0.50 21.29 5.19
C ARG A 644 -1.10 21.20 6.58
N LYS A 645 -1.34 22.33 7.25
CA LYS A 645 -2.02 22.38 8.55
C LYS A 645 -3.38 21.69 8.49
N ALA A 646 -4.21 22.04 7.52
CA ALA A 646 -5.53 21.44 7.34
C ALA A 646 -5.46 19.92 7.06
N GLU A 647 -4.47 19.45 6.30
CA GLU A 647 -4.24 18.02 6.09
C GLU A 647 -3.77 17.30 7.36
N LEU A 648 -2.88 17.92 8.15
CA LEU A 648 -2.43 17.39 9.45
C LEU A 648 -3.59 17.32 10.45
N CYS A 649 -4.50 18.29 10.43
CA CYS A 649 -5.75 18.27 11.21
C CYS A 649 -6.63 17.06 10.85
N SER A 650 -6.92 16.84 9.57
CA SER A 650 -7.68 15.66 9.10
C SER A 650 -6.95 14.36 9.47
N GLN A 651 -5.62 14.32 9.30
CA GLN A 651 -4.81 13.16 9.65
C GLN A 651 -4.89 12.85 11.15
N PHE A 652 -4.85 13.87 12.02
CA PHE A 652 -4.99 13.71 13.47
C PHE A 652 -6.32 13.06 13.84
N ILE A 653 -7.44 13.59 13.34
CA ILE A 653 -8.80 13.04 13.59
C ILE A 653 -8.87 11.59 13.09
N SER A 654 -8.46 11.34 11.84
CA SER A 654 -8.47 10.00 11.26
C SER A 654 -7.65 8.98 12.06
N ILE A 655 -6.48 9.38 12.58
CA ILE A 655 -5.65 8.50 13.41
C ILE A 655 -6.33 8.19 14.73
N VAL A 656 -6.96 9.18 15.38
CA VAL A 656 -7.69 8.98 16.63
C VAL A 656 -8.87 8.04 16.41
N HIS A 657 -9.67 8.25 15.37
CA HIS A 657 -10.80 7.39 15.03
C HIS A 657 -10.35 5.95 14.75
N ASN A 658 -9.34 5.79 13.89
CA ASN A 658 -8.78 4.48 13.57
C ASN A 658 -8.20 3.76 14.79
N PHE A 659 -7.57 4.51 15.71
CA PHE A 659 -7.04 3.95 16.95
C PHE A 659 -8.16 3.37 17.82
N LEU A 660 -9.27 4.10 17.97
CA LEU A 660 -10.41 3.68 18.76
C LEU A 660 -11.13 2.50 18.11
N MET A 661 -11.44 2.58 16.81
CA MET A 661 -12.14 1.51 16.08
C MET A 661 -11.39 0.19 16.11
N LYS A 662 -10.06 0.19 15.95
CA LYS A 662 -9.25 -1.05 15.97
C LYS A 662 -9.20 -1.71 17.35
N ARG A 663 -9.34 -0.95 18.43
CA ARG A 663 -9.27 -1.46 19.80
C ARG A 663 -10.65 -1.69 20.42
N PHE A 664 -11.70 -1.18 19.79
CA PHE A 664 -13.06 -1.32 20.31
C PHE A 664 -13.52 -2.78 20.25
N PRO A 665 -14.09 -3.34 21.33
CA PRO A 665 -14.56 -4.72 21.32
C PRO A 665 -15.67 -4.94 20.27
N PRO A 666 -15.50 -5.87 19.30
CA PRO A 666 -16.48 -6.06 18.21
C PRO A 666 -17.89 -6.43 18.70
N SER A 667 -17.99 -7.04 19.89
CA SER A 667 -19.26 -7.45 20.50
C SER A 667 -20.04 -6.30 21.17
N LYS A 668 -19.55 -5.06 21.09
CA LYS A 668 -20.08 -3.90 21.82
C LYS A 668 -20.60 -2.77 20.93
N GLY A 669 -20.76 -3.02 19.62
CA GLY A 669 -21.22 -2.03 18.64
C GLY A 669 -20.07 -1.17 18.11
N GLU A 670 -20.36 0.09 17.76
CA GLU A 670 -19.39 1.06 17.23
C GLU A 670 -19.21 2.26 18.17
N VAL A 671 -18.10 2.97 18.01
CA VAL A 671 -17.87 4.28 18.62
C VAL A 671 -18.53 5.32 17.72
N GLY A 672 -19.47 6.11 18.24
CA GLY A 672 -20.18 7.15 17.51
C GLY A 672 -19.71 8.55 17.89
N GLY A 673 -20.30 9.57 17.25
CA GLY A 673 -19.93 10.99 17.48
C GLY A 673 -20.07 11.44 18.93
N ASP A 674 -21.08 10.93 19.65
CA ASP A 674 -21.28 11.19 21.08
C ASP A 674 -20.13 10.69 21.96
N GLU A 675 -19.29 9.79 21.45
CA GLU A 675 -18.09 9.31 22.13
C GLU A 675 -16.80 9.91 21.57
N TYR A 676 -16.70 10.11 20.25
CA TYR A 676 -15.54 10.75 19.62
C TYR A 676 -15.33 12.18 20.12
N ILE A 677 -16.38 13.00 20.09
CA ILE A 677 -16.24 14.43 20.42
C ILE A 677 -15.76 14.63 21.87
N PRO A 678 -16.37 14.02 22.90
CA PRO A 678 -15.84 14.14 24.27
C PRO A 678 -14.43 13.57 24.43
N PHE A 679 -14.09 12.50 23.70
CA PHE A 679 -12.76 11.89 23.73
C PHE A 679 -11.70 12.82 23.14
N GLU A 680 -11.96 13.40 21.99
CA GLU A 680 -11.03 14.30 21.29
C GLU A 680 -10.85 15.61 22.04
N ILE A 681 -11.92 16.16 22.64
CA ILE A 681 -11.82 17.30 23.57
C ILE A 681 -10.88 16.96 24.73
N ALA A 682 -11.06 15.79 25.37
CA ALA A 682 -10.20 15.35 26.46
C ALA A 682 -8.75 15.14 26.00
N LEU A 683 -8.54 14.61 24.80
CA LEU A 683 -7.23 14.41 24.20
C LEU A 683 -6.53 15.75 23.96
N ILE A 684 -7.18 16.71 23.31
CA ILE A 684 -6.61 18.04 23.06
C ILE A 684 -6.29 18.76 24.37
N TYR A 685 -7.18 18.71 25.37
CA TYR A 685 -6.88 19.24 26.70
C TYR A 685 -5.65 18.59 27.33
N SER A 686 -5.50 17.27 27.18
CA SER A 686 -4.37 16.53 27.76
C SER A 686 -3.04 16.79 27.06
N LEU A 687 -3.08 17.11 25.76
CA LEU A 687 -1.91 17.42 24.95
C LEU A 687 -1.54 18.91 25.02
N ASN A 688 -2.51 19.78 25.31
CA ASN A 688 -2.35 21.23 25.47
C ASN A 688 -1.55 21.88 24.32
N PRO A 689 -2.05 21.77 23.07
CA PRO A 689 -1.31 22.24 21.91
C PRO A 689 -1.12 23.77 21.95
N PRO A 690 0.00 24.28 21.40
CA PRO A 690 0.26 25.70 21.35
C PRO A 690 -0.69 26.43 20.39
N LYS A 691 -0.89 27.73 20.62
CA LYS A 691 -1.59 28.64 19.69
C LYS A 691 -3.01 28.16 19.31
N LEU A 692 -3.75 27.57 20.24
CA LEU A 692 -5.03 26.91 19.94
C LEU A 692 -6.11 27.86 19.41
N VAL A 693 -6.27 29.05 20.00
CA VAL A 693 -7.21 30.10 19.54
C VAL A 693 -6.77 30.64 18.19
N SER A 694 -5.46 30.90 18.03
CA SER A 694 -4.93 31.36 16.75
C SER A 694 -5.19 30.35 15.64
N ASN A 695 -4.90 29.07 15.86
CA ASN A 695 -5.17 28.00 14.89
C ASN A 695 -6.65 27.89 14.55
N TYR A 696 -7.54 27.99 15.55
CA TYR A 696 -8.99 28.00 15.33
C TYR A 696 -9.42 29.12 14.37
N ILE A 697 -9.02 30.37 14.63
CA ILE A 697 -9.40 31.52 13.79
C ILE A 697 -8.83 31.34 12.38
N TYR A 698 -7.55 30.97 12.27
CA TYR A 698 -6.86 30.83 10.99
C TYR A 698 -7.49 29.76 10.09
N ILE A 699 -7.85 28.60 10.66
CA ILE A 699 -8.54 27.54 9.93
C ILE A 699 -9.97 27.97 9.58
N ASN A 700 -10.69 28.60 10.52
CA ASN A 700 -12.07 29.04 10.30
C ASN A 700 -12.21 29.96 9.08
N GLU A 701 -11.33 30.95 8.97
CA GLU A 701 -11.47 31.98 7.94
C GLU A 701 -11.16 31.48 6.53
N PHE A 702 -10.30 30.46 6.40
CA PHE A 702 -9.77 30.07 5.10
C PHE A 702 -10.03 28.61 4.72
N CYS A 703 -10.49 27.75 5.63
CA CYS A 703 -10.76 26.33 5.32
C CYS A 703 -12.22 25.92 5.51
N CYS A 704 -13.00 26.63 6.32
CA CYS A 704 -14.37 26.21 6.68
C CYS A 704 -15.45 26.66 5.69
N ASP A 705 -15.12 27.41 4.64
CA ASP A 705 -16.10 27.81 3.62
C ASP A 705 -16.52 26.59 2.77
N PRO A 706 -17.81 26.19 2.78
CA PRO A 706 -18.28 25.01 2.04
C PRO A 706 -18.07 25.09 0.52
N SER A 707 -17.96 26.30 -0.05
CA SER A 707 -17.73 26.48 -1.49
C SER A 707 -16.35 25.98 -1.93
N LEU A 708 -15.38 25.93 -1.02
CA LEU A 708 -14.06 25.35 -1.28
C LEU A 708 -14.19 23.83 -1.50
N GLY A 709 -14.99 23.15 -0.67
CA GLY A 709 -15.24 21.70 -0.74
C GLY A 709 -13.95 20.88 -0.78
N LEU A 710 -13.08 21.12 0.21
CA LEU A 710 -11.73 20.56 0.32
C LEU A 710 -11.42 19.86 1.66
N PHE A 711 -12.16 20.18 2.72
CA PHE A 711 -11.72 19.92 4.09
C PHE A 711 -12.87 19.49 5.03
N ASP A 712 -13.70 18.55 4.59
CA ASP A 712 -14.86 18.09 5.37
C ASP A 712 -14.46 17.58 6.78
N ASP A 713 -13.35 16.84 6.88
CA ASP A 713 -12.82 16.34 8.16
C ASP A 713 -12.32 17.47 9.10
N VAL A 714 -11.94 18.62 8.55
CA VAL A 714 -11.45 19.76 9.35
C VAL A 714 -12.61 20.43 10.09
N THR A 715 -13.84 20.29 9.59
CA THR A 715 -15.04 20.83 10.24
C THR A 715 -15.30 20.20 11.61
N GLU A 716 -14.95 18.92 11.79
CA GLU A 716 -15.05 18.24 13.09
C GLU A 716 -14.04 18.81 14.08
N LEU A 717 -12.74 18.88 13.72
CA LEU A 717 -11.72 19.49 14.57
C LEU A 717 -12.07 20.96 14.89
N PHE A 718 -12.55 21.71 13.91
CA PHE A 718 -13.01 23.07 14.10
C PHE A 718 -14.11 23.16 15.17
N SER A 719 -15.11 22.27 15.11
CA SER A 719 -16.20 22.22 16.09
C SER A 719 -15.67 21.91 17.50
N ILE A 720 -14.71 20.98 17.60
CA ILE A 720 -14.04 20.62 18.85
C ILE A 720 -13.27 21.81 19.43
N LEU A 721 -12.47 22.50 18.60
CA LEU A 721 -11.73 23.69 19.01
C LEU A 721 -12.67 24.80 19.46
N ARG A 722 -13.77 25.03 18.72
CA ARG A 722 -14.81 25.99 19.09
C ARG A 722 -15.36 25.70 20.49
N MET A 723 -15.72 24.44 20.76
CA MET A 723 -16.25 24.01 22.05
C MET A 723 -15.26 24.22 23.19
N ILE A 724 -13.99 23.83 23.00
CA ILE A 724 -12.90 24.07 23.96
C ILE A 724 -12.78 25.56 24.28
N ILE A 725 -12.74 26.39 23.24
CA ILE A 725 -12.59 27.82 23.35
C ILE A 725 -13.77 28.45 24.12
N HIS A 726 -15.02 28.17 23.72
CA HIS A 726 -16.20 28.75 24.36
C HIS A 726 -16.34 28.32 25.82
N THR A 727 -15.98 27.07 26.13
CA THR A 727 -16.05 26.54 27.51
C THR A 727 -15.04 27.23 28.43
N ASN A 728 -13.85 27.56 27.93
CA ASN A 728 -12.77 28.14 28.74
C ASN A 728 -12.75 29.67 28.74
N LEU A 729 -13.27 30.29 27.69
CA LEU A 729 -13.27 31.74 27.47
C LEU A 729 -14.69 32.29 27.20
N PRO A 730 -15.70 32.01 28.04
CA PRO A 730 -17.11 32.33 27.75
C PRO A 730 -17.39 33.83 27.62
N ASN A 731 -16.51 34.68 28.16
CA ASN A 731 -16.64 36.14 28.11
C ASN A 731 -15.89 36.78 26.93
N VAL A 732 -15.13 36.00 26.17
CA VAL A 732 -14.37 36.50 25.02
C VAL A 732 -15.21 36.25 23.77
N LYS A 733 -15.64 37.33 23.11
CA LYS A 733 -16.33 37.26 21.82
C LYS A 733 -15.31 37.02 20.70
N ILE A 734 -14.89 35.78 20.54
CA ILE A 734 -13.84 35.41 19.57
C ILE A 734 -14.31 35.64 18.14
N GLU A 735 -15.63 35.66 17.91
CA GLU A 735 -16.24 36.03 16.63
C GLU A 735 -15.90 37.47 16.21
N GLN A 736 -15.55 38.36 17.14
CA GLN A 736 -15.11 39.72 16.79
C GLN A 736 -13.72 39.76 16.15
N TYR A 737 -12.94 38.70 16.32
CA TYR A 737 -11.63 38.53 15.72
C TYR A 737 -11.68 37.73 14.41
N THR A 738 -12.86 37.20 14.06
CA THR A 738 -13.15 36.63 12.74
C THR A 738 -13.84 37.68 11.86
N THR A 739 -13.48 37.71 10.58
CA THR A 739 -14.08 38.59 9.57
C THR A 739 -15.28 37.97 8.85
N ILE A 740 -15.48 36.66 9.00
CA ILE A 740 -16.64 35.94 8.52
C ILE A 740 -17.60 35.73 9.70
N ASN A 741 -18.79 36.34 9.64
CA ASN A 741 -19.89 35.95 10.53
C ASN A 741 -20.46 34.63 9.99
N VAL A 742 -20.04 33.51 10.58
CA VAL A 742 -20.57 32.17 10.28
C VAL A 742 -21.91 31.95 10.95
#